data_AF-A0A060X0M3-F1
#
_entry.id   AF-A0A060X0M3-F1
#
_cell.length_a   1.000
_cell.length_b   1.000
_cell.length_c   1.000
_cell.angle_alpha   90.00
_cell.angle_beta   90.00
_cell.angle_gamma   90.00
#
_symmetry.space_group_name_H-M   'P 1'
#
loop_
_entity.id
_entity.type
_entity.pdbx_description
1 polymer ?
#
loop_
_entity_poly.entity_id
_entity_poly.type
_entity_poly.pdbx_seq_one_letter_code
_entity_poly.pdbx_strand_id
1 'polypeptide(L)'
;MTNLRSTHPHFVRCIIPNETKTPGAMENPLVMHQLRCNGVLEGIRICRKGFPNRILYADFKQRYRILNPNAIPEGQFMDNMKASEKLLGSLDIDHTQYRLGHTKVFFKAGLLGTLEEMRDDRLALIITGLQARSRGLLARIEFQKMVDRRDALLVIQWNIRAFMGVKNWPWMKMYFKIKPLLKSAETEKEMANMKEEFLKLKEAYAKSEARRKELEEKMVSILQEKNDLQLAVQTQEDTIVDAEERCEGLIKSKIQLEAKAKELTERLEDEEEMNSELTAKKRKLEDECSELKKDIDDLELTLAKVEKEKHATENKVKNLTEEMAALDEIIAKLTKEKKALQEAHQQTLDDLQSEEDKVNTLTKAKAKLEQQVDDLEGSLEQEKKVRMDLERAKRKLEGDLKLTQESLMDLENDKQQMEERMKKKDFEMSQLNSKIEDEQALGAQLQKKLKELQARIEELEEELEAERAARAKVEKQRADLARELEEISERLEEAGGATAAQIEMNKKREAEFQKVRRDLEEATLQHEATAATLRKKNADSVADLGEQIDNLQRVKQKLEKEKSELRLELDDVVSNMEQIVKSKTNLEKMCRTLEDQMSEYRTKAEEGQRSINDFTMQKAKLQTENGEFARQLEEKDSLVSQLTRGKQSNVQQIEDLKRQLEEEVKAKNALAHAVQSARHDSDLLREQYEEEQEAKSELQRGMSKANAEVAQWRTKYETDAIQKTEELEDAKKKLAQRLQDAEEAVEAVNAKCSSLEKTKHRLQNEIEDLMVDVERSNAAAASLDKKQRNFDKVLAEWKQKFEESQTELESSQKEARSLSTELFKLKNSYEESLDHLETMKRENKNLQEEISDLTEQLGEGGKSIHELEKIRKQLEQEKAEIQSALEEAEASLEHEEGKILRAQLEFNQVKADIERKLKKKNHTVKHKYK
;
A
#
# COMPACT_ATOMS: atom_id res chain seq x y z
N MET A 1 9.87 9.50 -2.06
CA MET A 1 10.23 8.39 -2.96
C MET A 1 11.04 7.27 -2.30
N THR A 2 11.87 7.56 -1.28
CA THR A 2 12.72 6.56 -0.60
C THR A 2 11.93 5.38 -0.04
N ASN A 3 10.80 5.64 0.66
CA ASN A 3 9.93 4.58 1.19
C ASN A 3 9.26 3.72 0.10
N LEU A 4 8.91 4.31 -1.05
CA LEU A 4 8.36 3.55 -2.18
C LEU A 4 9.42 2.68 -2.87
N ARG A 5 10.70 3.10 -2.85
CA ARG A 5 11.81 2.32 -3.42
C ARG A 5 12.28 1.19 -2.50
N SER A 6 12.10 1.33 -1.19
CA SER A 6 12.47 0.31 -0.20
C SER A 6 11.38 -0.75 0.02
N THR A 7 10.16 -0.52 -0.47
CA THR A 7 9.03 -1.45 -0.39
C THR A 7 8.92 -2.32 -1.65
N HIS A 8 8.13 -3.40 -1.59
CA HIS A 8 7.82 -4.24 -2.75
C HIS A 8 6.60 -3.67 -3.48
N PRO A 9 6.76 -2.99 -4.64
CA PRO A 9 5.65 -2.30 -5.27
C PRO A 9 4.74 -3.28 -6.03
N HIS A 10 3.43 -3.11 -5.86
CA HIS A 10 2.41 -3.76 -6.68
C HIS A 10 1.69 -2.68 -7.49
N PHE A 11 1.66 -2.85 -8.82
CA PHE A 11 1.12 -1.86 -9.74
C PHE A 11 -0.25 -2.29 -10.27
N VAL A 12 -1.23 -1.40 -10.15
CA VAL A 12 -2.51 -1.48 -10.85
C VAL A 12 -2.60 -0.28 -11.77
N ARG A 13 -2.64 -0.51 -13.10
CA ARG A 13 -2.72 0.56 -14.11
C ARG A 13 -4.16 0.68 -14.58
N CYS A 14 -4.85 1.73 -14.15
CA CYS A 14 -6.20 2.04 -14.60
C CYS A 14 -6.17 2.56 -16.04
N ILE A 15 -7.04 2.04 -16.91
CA ILE A 15 -7.21 2.48 -18.29
C ILE A 15 -8.62 3.04 -18.44
N ILE A 16 -8.72 4.25 -18.98
CA ILE A 16 -9.99 4.91 -19.24
C ILE A 16 -10.57 4.32 -20.54
N PRO A 17 -11.77 3.68 -20.50
CA PRO A 17 -12.33 3.04 -21.68
C PRO A 17 -12.90 4.04 -22.69
N ASN A 18 -13.44 5.17 -22.23
CA ASN A 18 -13.99 6.26 -23.04
C ASN A 18 -14.04 7.55 -22.21
N GLU A 19 -14.05 8.72 -22.86
CA GLU A 19 -14.13 10.02 -22.18
C GLU A 19 -15.54 10.30 -21.61
N THR A 20 -16.57 9.72 -22.21
CA THR A 20 -17.98 9.92 -21.83
C THR A 20 -18.39 9.19 -20.55
N LYS A 21 -17.46 8.47 -19.90
CA LYS A 21 -17.67 7.63 -18.71
C LYS A 21 -18.85 6.66 -18.83
N THR A 22 -19.19 6.26 -20.05
CA THR A 22 -20.33 5.39 -20.33
C THR A 22 -19.91 3.93 -20.15
N PRO A 23 -20.59 3.13 -19.31
CA PRO A 23 -20.24 1.73 -19.14
C PRO A 23 -20.45 0.94 -20.45
N GLY A 24 -19.55 0.01 -20.75
CA GLY A 24 -19.63 -0.84 -21.95
C GLY A 24 -19.23 -0.19 -23.28
N ALA A 25 -19.09 1.14 -23.32
CA ALA A 25 -18.51 1.84 -24.48
C ALA A 25 -16.97 1.82 -24.39
N MET A 26 -16.29 1.64 -25.52
CA MET A 26 -14.82 1.62 -25.56
C MET A 26 -14.32 2.38 -26.79
N GLU A 27 -13.43 3.34 -26.56
CA GLU A 27 -12.80 4.13 -27.60
C GLU A 27 -11.38 3.58 -27.88
N ASN A 28 -11.25 2.87 -29.00
CA ASN A 28 -10.02 2.16 -29.33
C ASN A 28 -8.79 3.07 -29.46
N PRO A 29 -8.83 4.24 -30.14
CA PRO A 29 -7.67 5.13 -30.24
C PRO A 29 -7.17 5.62 -28.88
N LEU A 30 -8.09 5.98 -27.98
CA LEU A 30 -7.81 6.45 -26.63
C LEU A 30 -7.14 5.37 -25.79
N VAL A 31 -7.67 4.15 -25.80
CA VAL A 31 -7.09 3.00 -25.08
C VAL A 31 -5.72 2.64 -25.66
N MET A 32 -5.56 2.64 -26.98
CA MET A 32 -4.29 2.35 -27.64
C MET A 32 -3.21 3.37 -27.27
N HIS A 33 -3.56 4.66 -27.20
CA HIS A 33 -2.64 5.69 -26.75
C HIS A 33 -2.22 5.47 -25.28
N GLN A 34 -3.18 5.20 -24.38
CA GLN A 34 -2.89 4.94 -22.96
C GLN A 34 -1.99 3.71 -22.76
N LEU A 35 -2.22 2.61 -23.47
CA LEU A 35 -1.40 1.40 -23.36
C LEU A 35 0.06 1.63 -23.80
N ARG A 36 0.26 2.48 -24.82
CA ARG A 36 1.58 2.90 -25.30
C ARG A 36 2.28 3.82 -24.29
N CYS A 37 1.63 4.90 -23.87
CA CYS A 37 2.21 5.88 -22.94
C CYS A 37 2.50 5.28 -21.55
N ASN A 38 1.66 4.34 -21.09
CA ASN A 38 1.88 3.63 -19.83
C ASN A 38 2.93 2.51 -19.93
N GLY A 39 3.51 2.25 -21.11
CA GLY A 39 4.50 1.19 -21.33
C GLY A 39 3.98 -0.20 -20.93
N VAL A 40 2.70 -0.48 -21.21
CA VAL A 40 2.09 -1.77 -20.86
C VAL A 40 2.68 -2.89 -21.72
N LEU A 41 2.94 -2.62 -23.00
CA LEU A 41 3.53 -3.60 -23.92
C LEU A 41 4.95 -3.99 -23.49
N GLU A 42 5.79 -3.02 -23.13
CA GLU A 42 7.13 -3.24 -22.59
C GLU A 42 7.07 -4.02 -21.27
N GLY A 43 6.14 -3.66 -20.38
CA GLY A 43 5.91 -4.39 -19.13
C GLY A 43 5.56 -5.86 -19.36
N ILE A 44 4.64 -6.15 -20.30
CA ILE A 44 4.28 -7.52 -20.69
C ILE A 44 5.47 -8.24 -21.32
N ARG A 45 6.22 -7.58 -22.21
CA ARG A 45 7.41 -8.15 -22.87
C ARG A 45 8.47 -8.57 -21.83
N ILE A 46 8.71 -7.73 -20.82
CA ILE A 46 9.63 -8.04 -19.72
C ILE A 46 9.08 -9.19 -18.86
N CYS A 47 7.79 -9.22 -18.55
CA CYS A 47 7.20 -10.33 -17.80
C CYS A 47 7.25 -11.67 -18.57
N ARG A 48 7.11 -11.65 -19.91
CA ARG A 48 7.22 -12.84 -20.77
C ARG A 48 8.66 -13.33 -20.91
N LYS A 49 9.61 -12.43 -21.21
CA LYS A 49 11.03 -12.78 -21.38
C LYS A 49 11.73 -13.03 -20.03
N GLY A 50 11.34 -12.32 -18.99
CA GLY A 50 11.89 -12.40 -17.63
C GLY A 50 11.23 -13.44 -16.72
N PHE A 51 11.55 -13.37 -15.42
CA PHE A 51 11.06 -14.27 -14.38
C PHE A 51 10.44 -13.41 -13.25
N PRO A 52 9.11 -13.21 -13.27
CA PRO A 52 8.44 -12.28 -12.35
C PRO A 52 8.41 -12.79 -10.90
N ASN A 53 8.35 -14.11 -10.71
CA ASN A 53 8.25 -14.73 -9.38
C ASN A 53 9.65 -15.05 -8.84
N ARG A 54 9.92 -14.67 -7.58
CA ARG A 54 11.24 -14.78 -6.95
C ARG A 54 11.10 -15.28 -5.52
N ILE A 55 11.73 -16.41 -5.19
CA ILE A 55 11.61 -17.05 -3.88
C ILE A 55 13.00 -17.34 -3.33
N LEU A 56 13.21 -17.12 -2.03
CA LEU A 56 14.45 -17.49 -1.36
C LEU A 56 14.61 -19.01 -1.32
N TYR A 57 15.84 -19.50 -1.44
CA TYR A 57 16.10 -20.95 -1.45
C TYR A 57 15.61 -21.67 -0.17
N ALA A 58 15.73 -21.04 1.00
CA ALA A 58 15.26 -21.61 2.26
C ALA A 58 13.73 -21.80 2.25
N ASP A 59 12.99 -20.77 1.84
CA ASP A 59 11.54 -20.80 1.76
C ASP A 59 11.06 -21.81 0.72
N PHE A 60 11.69 -21.83 -0.46
CA PHE A 60 11.34 -22.78 -1.51
C PHE A 60 11.53 -24.23 -1.05
N LYS A 61 12.70 -24.54 -0.48
CA LYS A 61 13.01 -25.85 0.10
C LYS A 61 11.98 -26.24 1.17
N GLN A 62 11.72 -25.35 2.13
CA GLN A 62 10.78 -25.65 3.21
C GLN A 62 9.35 -25.87 2.69
N ARG A 63 8.91 -25.06 1.73
CA ARG A 63 7.54 -25.06 1.21
C ARG A 63 7.24 -26.27 0.32
N TYR A 64 8.17 -26.62 -0.58
CA TYR A 64 7.93 -27.65 -1.61
C TYR A 64 8.58 -28.99 -1.34
N ARG A 65 9.36 -29.15 -0.26
CA ARG A 65 9.94 -30.46 0.12
C ARG A 65 8.91 -31.58 0.25
N ILE A 66 7.66 -31.24 0.59
CA ILE A 66 6.55 -32.18 0.66
C ILE A 66 6.23 -32.88 -0.68
N LEU A 67 6.54 -32.24 -1.81
CA LEU A 67 6.28 -32.82 -3.13
C LEU A 67 7.13 -34.07 -3.36
N ASN A 68 8.38 -34.05 -2.90
CA ASN A 68 9.29 -35.19 -2.95
C ASN A 68 10.25 -35.19 -1.74
N PRO A 69 9.86 -35.80 -0.62
CA PRO A 69 10.70 -35.87 0.57
C PRO A 69 12.02 -36.62 0.35
N ASN A 70 12.05 -37.57 -0.59
CA ASN A 70 13.21 -38.42 -0.88
C ASN A 70 14.33 -37.68 -1.61
N ALA A 71 14.01 -36.56 -2.29
CA ALA A 71 14.99 -35.75 -3.00
C ALA A 71 16.03 -35.09 -2.04
N ILE A 72 15.66 -34.90 -0.76
CA ILE A 72 16.51 -34.29 0.26
C ILE A 72 16.61 -35.28 1.44
N PRO A 73 17.74 -36.00 1.58
CA PRO A 73 17.95 -36.96 2.66
C PRO A 73 17.73 -36.35 4.04
N GLU A 74 16.98 -37.04 4.91
CA GLU A 74 16.76 -36.61 6.28
C GLU A 74 18.05 -36.68 7.11
N GLY A 75 18.35 -35.61 7.85
CA GLY A 75 19.48 -35.55 8.79
C GLY A 75 20.83 -35.08 8.21
N GLN A 76 20.97 -34.94 6.88
CA GLN A 76 22.15 -34.33 6.28
C GLN A 76 21.90 -32.85 5.98
N PHE A 77 22.76 -31.97 6.51
CA PHE A 77 22.72 -30.56 6.16
C PHE A 77 23.13 -30.39 4.69
N MET A 78 22.14 -30.08 3.85
CA MET A 78 22.35 -29.75 2.45
C MET A 78 22.07 -28.27 2.24
N ASP A 79 23.02 -27.61 1.58
CA ASP A 79 22.91 -26.21 1.17
C ASP A 79 21.57 -25.97 0.44
N ASN A 80 20.90 -24.87 0.78
CA ASN A 80 19.53 -24.60 0.33
C ASN A 80 19.46 -24.43 -1.19
N MET A 81 20.52 -23.93 -1.82
CA MET A 81 20.62 -23.84 -3.28
C MET A 81 20.63 -25.23 -3.92
N LYS A 82 21.54 -26.11 -3.49
CA LYS A 82 21.64 -27.50 -4.00
C LYS A 82 20.39 -28.32 -3.70
N ALA A 83 19.80 -28.13 -2.52
CA ALA A 83 18.56 -28.79 -2.13
C ALA A 83 17.38 -28.39 -3.03
N SER A 84 17.28 -27.09 -3.35
CA SER A 84 16.23 -26.58 -4.25
C SER A 84 16.45 -27.03 -5.70
N GLU A 85 17.70 -27.09 -6.16
CA GLU A 85 18.07 -27.64 -7.47
C GLU A 85 17.69 -29.11 -7.60
N LYS A 86 18.04 -29.95 -6.61
CA LYS A 86 17.64 -31.36 -6.59
C LYS A 86 16.12 -31.54 -6.54
N LEU A 87 15.44 -30.72 -5.75
CA LEU A 87 13.98 -30.78 -5.64
C LEU A 87 13.32 -30.43 -6.99
N LEU A 88 13.74 -29.33 -7.64
CA LEU A 88 13.24 -28.94 -8.96
C LEU A 88 13.58 -29.97 -10.03
N GLY A 89 14.78 -30.54 -10.01
CA GLY A 89 15.19 -31.61 -10.92
C GLY A 89 14.40 -32.90 -10.72
N SER A 90 13.86 -33.15 -9.52
CA SER A 90 13.03 -34.32 -9.23
C SER A 90 11.56 -34.19 -9.66
N LEU A 91 11.13 -32.98 -10.04
CA LEU A 91 9.74 -32.67 -10.37
C LEU A 91 9.47 -32.65 -11.88
N ASP A 92 10.41 -33.12 -12.72
CA ASP A 92 10.34 -33.13 -14.18
C ASP A 92 9.92 -31.77 -14.80
N ILE A 93 10.32 -30.67 -14.17
CA ILE A 93 10.02 -29.31 -14.62
C ILE A 93 11.07 -28.88 -15.64
N ASP A 94 10.60 -28.35 -16.78
CA ASP A 94 11.50 -27.83 -17.81
C ASP A 94 12.41 -26.71 -17.27
N HIS A 95 13.71 -26.85 -17.51
CA HIS A 95 14.75 -25.88 -17.11
C HIS A 95 14.57 -24.50 -17.74
N THR A 96 13.75 -24.34 -18.78
CA THR A 96 13.44 -23.01 -19.35
C THR A 96 12.46 -22.19 -18.47
N GLN A 97 11.67 -22.86 -17.62
CA GLN A 97 10.64 -22.22 -16.80
C GLN A 97 11.14 -21.67 -15.46
N TYR A 98 12.37 -22.00 -15.08
CA TYR A 98 13.01 -21.46 -13.88
C TYR A 98 14.49 -21.14 -14.11
N ARG A 99 15.05 -20.29 -13.24
CA ARG A 99 16.49 -19.98 -13.19
C ARG A 99 16.96 -19.93 -11.74
N LEU A 100 18.12 -20.54 -11.50
CA LEU A 100 18.80 -20.52 -10.22
C LEU A 100 19.67 -19.26 -10.15
N GLY A 101 19.41 -18.38 -9.18
CA GLY A 101 20.28 -17.24 -8.85
C GLY A 101 21.22 -17.54 -7.68
N HIS A 102 21.92 -16.53 -7.18
CA HIS A 102 22.82 -16.69 -6.02
C HIS A 102 22.08 -16.90 -4.69
N THR A 103 20.98 -16.18 -4.47
CA THR A 103 20.20 -16.23 -3.20
C THR A 103 18.75 -16.64 -3.39
N LYS A 104 18.23 -16.57 -4.62
CA LYS A 104 16.82 -16.76 -4.96
C LYS A 104 16.68 -17.66 -6.18
N VAL A 105 15.58 -18.41 -6.22
CA VAL A 105 15.07 -19.07 -7.43
C VAL A 105 14.09 -18.13 -8.13
N PHE A 106 14.17 -18.10 -9.45
CA PHE A 106 13.35 -17.28 -10.32
C PHE A 106 12.43 -18.17 -11.14
N PHE A 107 11.13 -17.89 -11.18
CA PHE A 107 10.13 -18.67 -11.90
C PHE A 107 9.43 -17.83 -12.96
N LYS A 108 9.06 -18.48 -14.07
CA LYS A 108 8.12 -17.93 -15.04
C LYS A 108 6.73 -17.78 -14.41
N ALA A 109 5.92 -16.91 -15.01
CA ALA A 109 4.51 -16.81 -14.65
C ALA A 109 3.81 -18.17 -14.89
N GLY A 110 2.89 -18.56 -14.01
CA GLY A 110 2.16 -19.83 -14.09
C GLY A 110 2.80 -20.98 -13.30
N LEU A 111 4.11 -21.23 -13.46
CA LEU A 111 4.78 -22.41 -12.86
C LEU A 111 4.61 -22.50 -11.33
N LEU A 112 4.66 -21.36 -10.63
CA LEU A 112 4.47 -21.35 -9.18
C LEU A 112 3.04 -21.76 -8.77
N GLY A 113 2.04 -21.43 -9.59
CA GLY A 113 0.66 -21.87 -9.37
C GLY A 113 0.54 -23.38 -9.48
N THR A 114 1.12 -23.98 -10.53
CA THR A 114 1.17 -25.44 -10.69
C THR A 114 1.88 -26.13 -9.52
N LEU A 115 2.97 -25.56 -9.02
CA LEU A 115 3.67 -26.08 -7.84
C LEU A 115 2.83 -26.01 -6.55
N GLU A 116 2.01 -24.95 -6.38
CA GLU A 116 1.07 -24.86 -5.26
C GLU A 116 -0.07 -25.88 -5.39
N GLU A 117 -0.65 -26.07 -6.59
CA GLU A 117 -1.69 -27.09 -6.80
C GLU A 117 -1.19 -28.50 -6.47
N MET A 118 -0.02 -28.89 -6.98
CA MET A 118 0.60 -30.19 -6.64
C MET A 118 0.87 -30.33 -5.14
N ARG A 119 1.18 -29.23 -4.46
CA ARG A 119 1.45 -29.20 -3.02
C ARG A 119 0.17 -29.34 -2.23
N ASP A 120 -0.90 -28.67 -2.64
CA ASP A 120 -2.21 -28.74 -2.00
C ASP A 120 -2.81 -30.14 -2.08
N ASP A 121 -2.66 -30.84 -3.21
CA ASP A 121 -3.07 -32.25 -3.34
C ASP A 121 -2.36 -33.16 -2.33
N ARG A 122 -1.04 -32.99 -2.17
CA ARG A 122 -0.26 -33.74 -1.18
C ARG A 122 -0.63 -33.38 0.26
N LEU A 123 -0.84 -32.09 0.53
CA LEU A 123 -1.26 -31.61 1.84
C LEU A 123 -2.67 -32.11 2.19
N ALA A 124 -3.59 -32.19 1.25
CA ALA A 124 -4.96 -32.66 1.48
C ALA A 124 -4.98 -34.06 2.08
N LEU A 125 -4.14 -34.98 1.60
CA LEU A 125 -4.01 -36.34 2.14
C LEU A 125 -3.55 -36.33 3.60
N ILE A 126 -2.50 -35.55 3.91
CA ILE A 126 -1.92 -35.47 5.26
C ILE A 126 -2.89 -34.77 6.23
N ILE A 127 -3.46 -33.64 5.80
CA ILE A 127 -4.39 -32.84 6.58
C ILE A 127 -5.65 -33.65 6.88
N THR A 128 -6.17 -34.42 5.92
CA THR A 128 -7.32 -35.31 6.15
C THR A 128 -7.00 -36.37 7.21
N GLY A 129 -5.81 -36.97 7.16
CA GLY A 129 -5.36 -37.92 8.19
C GLY A 129 -5.23 -37.29 9.58
N LEU A 130 -4.66 -36.09 9.66
CA LEU A 130 -4.56 -35.32 10.91
C LEU A 130 -5.95 -34.96 11.45
N GLN A 131 -6.83 -34.44 10.59
CA GLN A 131 -8.20 -34.07 10.96
C GLN A 131 -8.98 -35.28 11.47
N ALA A 132 -8.87 -36.44 10.81
CA ALA A 132 -9.55 -37.66 11.24
C ALA A 132 -9.10 -38.10 12.63
N ARG A 133 -7.78 -38.07 12.92
CA ARG A 133 -7.24 -38.39 14.24
C ARG A 133 -7.66 -37.37 15.31
N SER A 134 -7.60 -36.09 15.01
CA SER A 134 -8.01 -35.01 15.92
C SER A 134 -9.50 -35.08 16.24
N ARG A 135 -10.36 -35.26 15.22
CA ARG A 135 -11.80 -35.47 15.41
C ARG A 135 -12.07 -36.74 16.22
N GLY A 136 -11.36 -37.83 15.94
CA GLY A 136 -11.45 -39.08 16.70
C GLY A 136 -11.05 -38.92 18.18
N LEU A 137 -9.99 -38.16 18.48
CA LEU A 137 -9.58 -37.85 19.84
C LEU A 137 -10.64 -37.01 20.56
N LEU A 138 -11.12 -35.94 19.93
CA LEU A 138 -12.18 -35.09 20.50
C LEU A 138 -13.46 -35.88 20.77
N ALA A 139 -13.88 -36.73 19.84
CA ALA A 139 -15.06 -37.57 20.01
C ALA A 139 -14.91 -38.55 21.19
N ARG A 140 -13.73 -39.16 21.38
CA ARG A 140 -13.48 -40.05 22.53
C ARG A 140 -13.45 -39.30 23.86
N ILE A 141 -12.86 -38.10 23.89
CA ILE A 141 -12.88 -37.24 25.08
C ILE A 141 -14.32 -36.85 25.43
N GLU A 142 -15.11 -36.45 24.44
CA GLU A 142 -16.51 -36.07 24.67
C GLU A 142 -17.37 -37.29 25.06
N PHE A 143 -17.13 -38.45 24.45
CA PHE A 143 -17.77 -39.70 24.84
C PHE A 143 -17.46 -40.07 26.29
N GLN A 144 -16.21 -39.97 26.73
CA GLN A 144 -15.85 -40.22 28.12
C GLN A 144 -16.60 -39.26 29.06
N LYS A 145 -16.68 -37.97 28.74
CA LYS A 145 -17.47 -37.02 29.52
C LYS A 145 -18.96 -37.39 29.55
N MET A 146 -19.52 -37.90 28.45
CA MET A 146 -20.91 -38.36 28.41
C MET A 146 -21.14 -39.59 29.28
N VAL A 147 -20.20 -40.55 29.29
CA VAL A 147 -20.23 -41.71 30.18
C VAL A 147 -20.13 -41.28 31.64
N ASP A 148 -19.17 -40.42 31.96
CA ASP A 148 -19.00 -39.89 33.32
C ASP A 148 -20.25 -39.12 33.79
N ARG A 149 -20.88 -38.34 32.89
CA ARG A 149 -22.17 -37.67 33.16
C ARG A 149 -23.29 -38.66 33.39
N ARG A 150 -23.39 -39.72 32.59
CA ARG A 150 -24.41 -40.77 32.76
C ARG A 150 -24.24 -41.46 34.11
N ASP A 151 -23.02 -41.84 34.47
CA ASP A 151 -22.74 -42.55 35.71
C ASP A 151 -22.98 -41.63 36.92
N ALA A 152 -22.56 -40.36 36.85
CA ALA A 152 -22.90 -39.36 37.85
C ALA A 152 -24.41 -39.14 37.96
N LEU A 153 -25.14 -39.10 36.84
CA LEU A 153 -26.60 -38.96 36.82
C LEU A 153 -27.29 -40.12 37.53
N LEU A 154 -26.84 -41.37 37.35
CA LEU A 154 -27.39 -42.53 38.06
C LEU A 154 -27.19 -42.40 39.58
N VAL A 155 -26.01 -41.97 40.02
CA VAL A 155 -25.73 -41.71 41.44
C VAL A 155 -26.59 -40.57 41.97
N ILE A 156 -26.75 -39.48 41.23
CA ILE A 156 -27.61 -38.34 41.60
C ILE A 156 -29.07 -38.79 41.71
N GLN A 157 -29.58 -39.53 40.72
CA GLN A 157 -30.96 -40.04 40.73
C GLN A 157 -31.22 -40.94 41.94
N TRP A 158 -30.29 -41.86 42.24
CA TRP A 158 -30.40 -42.73 43.41
C TRP A 158 -30.41 -41.92 44.71
N ASN A 159 -29.49 -40.95 44.86
CA ASN A 159 -29.44 -40.08 46.03
C ASN A 159 -30.70 -39.22 46.18
N ILE A 160 -31.25 -38.68 45.08
CA ILE A 160 -32.51 -37.92 45.11
C ILE A 160 -33.66 -38.83 45.53
N ARG A 161 -33.76 -40.05 45.00
CA ARG A 161 -34.82 -41.01 45.41
C ARG A 161 -34.70 -41.35 46.90
N ALA A 162 -33.49 -41.65 47.38
CA ALA A 162 -33.23 -41.92 48.79
C ALA A 162 -33.59 -40.71 49.67
N PHE A 163 -33.15 -39.50 49.28
CA PHE A 163 -33.48 -38.27 49.98
C PHE A 163 -34.99 -38.01 50.00
N MET A 164 -35.70 -38.23 48.88
CA MET A 164 -37.15 -38.06 48.82
C MET A 164 -37.89 -39.04 49.73
N GLY A 165 -37.37 -40.25 49.93
CA GLY A 165 -37.89 -41.21 50.91
C GLY A 165 -37.68 -40.76 52.37
N VAL A 166 -36.56 -40.08 52.66
CA VAL A 166 -36.14 -39.76 54.03
C VAL A 166 -36.44 -38.31 54.45
N LYS A 167 -36.65 -37.37 53.53
CA LYS A 167 -36.80 -35.92 53.83
C LYS A 167 -37.96 -35.60 54.77
N ASN A 168 -39.02 -36.41 54.72
CA ASN A 168 -40.21 -36.23 55.55
C ASN A 168 -40.12 -36.98 56.88
N TRP A 169 -39.10 -37.83 57.07
CA TRP A 169 -38.91 -38.63 58.27
C TRP A 169 -38.54 -37.74 59.47
N PRO A 170 -39.28 -37.80 60.60
CA PRO A 170 -39.05 -36.92 61.75
C PRO A 170 -37.62 -36.97 62.32
N TRP A 171 -36.99 -38.15 62.35
CA TRP A 171 -35.61 -38.32 62.81
C TRP A 171 -34.60 -37.57 61.94
N MET A 172 -34.79 -37.56 60.61
CA MET A 172 -33.90 -36.84 59.70
C MET A 172 -34.03 -35.32 59.84
N LYS A 173 -35.25 -34.82 60.06
CA LYS A 173 -35.50 -33.39 60.34
C LYS A 173 -34.81 -32.93 61.62
N MET A 174 -34.80 -33.78 62.65
CA MET A 174 -34.07 -33.50 63.89
C MET A 174 -32.55 -33.49 63.66
N TYR A 175 -32.03 -34.49 62.94
CA TYR A 175 -30.61 -34.56 62.59
C TYR A 175 -30.13 -33.32 61.80
N PHE A 176 -30.88 -32.85 60.80
CA PHE A 176 -30.52 -31.64 60.05
C PHE A 176 -30.47 -30.37 60.89
N LYS A 177 -31.24 -30.27 61.98
CA LYS A 177 -31.16 -29.16 62.93
C LYS A 177 -29.94 -29.25 63.86
N ILE A 178 -29.51 -30.47 64.19
CA ILE A 178 -28.39 -30.71 65.11
C ILE A 178 -27.04 -30.65 64.37
N LYS A 179 -26.95 -31.16 63.14
CA LYS A 179 -25.70 -31.26 62.37
C LYS A 179 -24.90 -29.95 62.26
N PRO A 180 -25.50 -28.76 61.98
CA PRO A 180 -24.77 -27.50 61.90
C PRO A 180 -24.14 -27.03 63.23
N LEU A 181 -24.51 -27.65 64.37
CA LEU A 181 -23.93 -27.36 65.68
C LEU A 181 -22.64 -28.16 65.94
N LEU A 182 -22.30 -29.11 65.06
CA LEU A 182 -21.14 -30.02 65.16
C LEU A 182 -20.03 -29.66 64.15
N LYS A 183 -19.67 -28.37 64.03
CA LYS A 183 -18.79 -27.82 62.97
C LYS A 183 -17.28 -28.04 63.14
N SER A 184 -16.79 -28.46 64.31
CA SER A 184 -15.36 -28.43 64.65
C SER A 184 -14.47 -29.19 63.65
N ALA A 185 -14.89 -30.39 63.21
CA ALA A 185 -14.14 -31.20 62.25
C ALA A 185 -14.20 -30.64 60.80
N GLU A 186 -15.31 -30.01 60.41
CA GLU A 186 -15.43 -29.37 59.09
C GLU A 186 -14.54 -28.12 59.01
N THR A 187 -14.48 -27.31 60.08
CA THR A 187 -13.63 -26.12 60.14
C THR A 187 -12.13 -26.42 60.06
N GLU A 188 -11.67 -27.54 60.62
CA GLU A 188 -10.26 -27.94 60.57
C GLU A 188 -9.84 -28.37 59.15
N LYS A 189 -10.72 -29.10 58.46
CA LYS A 189 -10.52 -29.50 57.07
C LYS A 189 -10.53 -28.30 56.11
N GLU A 190 -11.41 -27.34 56.33
CA GLU A 190 -11.44 -26.08 55.56
C GLU A 190 -10.15 -25.27 55.75
N MET A 191 -9.64 -25.19 56.99
CA MET A 191 -8.38 -24.51 57.28
C MET A 191 -7.18 -25.17 56.58
N ALA A 192 -7.13 -26.51 56.55
CA ALA A 192 -6.08 -27.24 55.85
C ALA A 192 -6.12 -27.00 54.33
N ASN A 193 -7.31 -27.02 53.72
CA ASN A 193 -7.49 -26.73 52.29
C ASN A 193 -7.07 -25.29 51.95
N MET A 194 -7.49 -24.31 52.75
CA MET A 194 -7.10 -22.91 52.55
C MET A 194 -5.58 -22.72 52.60
N LYS A 195 -4.86 -23.41 53.51
CA LYS A 195 -3.40 -23.36 53.57
C LYS A 195 -2.74 -23.90 52.30
N GLU A 196 -3.25 -24.99 51.73
CA GLU A 196 -2.71 -25.56 50.49
C GLU A 196 -2.99 -24.64 49.28
N GLU A 197 -4.19 -24.07 49.19
CA GLU A 197 -4.56 -23.12 48.14
C GLU A 197 -3.72 -21.84 48.22
N PHE A 198 -3.54 -21.29 49.41
CA PHE A 198 -2.70 -20.12 49.65
C PHE A 198 -1.25 -20.35 49.18
N LEU A 199 -0.66 -21.50 49.50
CA LEU A 199 0.70 -21.83 49.07
C LEU A 199 0.81 -21.93 47.54
N LYS A 200 -0.15 -22.59 46.87
CA LYS A 200 -0.18 -22.67 45.40
C LYS A 200 -0.31 -21.30 44.76
N LEU A 201 -1.18 -20.45 45.29
CA LEU A 201 -1.40 -19.10 44.78
C LEU A 201 -0.16 -18.23 44.97
N LYS A 202 0.52 -18.34 46.12
CA LYS A 202 1.77 -17.64 46.40
C LYS A 202 2.90 -18.02 45.44
N GLU A 203 3.06 -19.31 45.14
CA GLU A 203 4.06 -19.77 44.15
C GLU A 203 3.74 -19.28 42.74
N ALA A 204 2.46 -19.33 42.33
CA ALA A 204 2.02 -18.85 41.02
C ALA A 204 2.21 -17.33 40.88
N TYR A 205 1.88 -16.58 41.93
CA TYR A 205 2.08 -15.13 41.98
C TYR A 205 3.56 -14.77 41.85
N ALA A 206 4.45 -15.42 42.60
CA ALA A 206 5.89 -15.15 42.53
C ALA A 206 6.47 -15.40 41.12
N LYS A 207 6.04 -16.48 40.44
CA LYS A 207 6.46 -16.75 39.04
C LYS A 207 5.95 -15.68 38.07
N SER A 208 4.70 -15.26 38.22
CA SER A 208 4.11 -14.21 37.39
C SER A 208 4.78 -12.86 37.62
N GLU A 209 5.08 -12.53 38.88
CA GLU A 209 5.75 -11.29 39.26
C GLU A 209 7.17 -11.21 38.69
N ALA A 210 7.93 -12.31 38.76
CA ALA A 210 9.27 -12.38 38.16
C ALA A 210 9.22 -12.17 36.64
N ARG A 211 8.30 -12.84 35.93
CA ARG A 211 8.14 -12.67 34.48
C ARG A 211 7.69 -11.26 34.11
N ARG A 212 6.86 -10.61 34.94
CA ARG A 212 6.46 -9.20 34.75
C ARG A 212 7.68 -8.28 34.83
N LYS A 213 8.53 -8.45 35.85
CA LYS A 213 9.76 -7.65 36.03
C LYS A 213 10.71 -7.80 34.84
N GLU A 214 10.95 -9.02 34.37
CA GLU A 214 11.79 -9.25 33.17
C GLU A 214 11.26 -8.56 31.91
N LEU A 215 9.93 -8.51 31.74
CA LEU A 215 9.31 -7.83 30.60
C LEU A 215 9.34 -6.31 30.75
N GLU A 216 9.19 -5.78 31.97
CA GLU A 216 9.33 -4.36 32.27
C GLU A 216 10.76 -3.87 32.00
N GLU A 217 11.78 -4.64 32.40
CA GLU A 217 13.18 -4.33 32.09
C GLU A 217 13.45 -4.29 30.58
N LYS A 218 12.92 -5.26 29.81
CA LYS A 218 13.02 -5.26 28.35
C LYS A 218 12.29 -4.07 27.71
N MET A 219 11.13 -3.70 28.24
CA MET A 219 10.37 -2.55 27.76
C MET A 219 11.15 -1.25 27.99
N VAL A 220 11.79 -1.09 29.17
CA VAL A 220 12.65 0.07 29.46
C VAL A 220 13.84 0.12 28.48
N SER A 221 14.49 -1.00 28.20
CA SER A 221 15.59 -1.05 27.21
C SER A 221 15.15 -0.58 25.82
N ILE A 222 14.00 -1.06 25.34
CA ILE A 222 13.46 -0.68 24.02
C ILE A 222 13.03 0.79 24.01
N LEU A 223 12.46 1.29 25.10
CA LEU A 223 12.11 2.71 25.22
C LEU A 223 13.35 3.61 25.23
N GLN A 224 14.44 3.17 25.88
CA GLN A 224 15.70 3.90 25.84
C GLN A 224 16.26 3.96 24.41
N GLU A 225 16.33 2.83 23.70
CA GLU A 225 16.79 2.79 22.31
C GLU A 225 15.94 3.70 21.40
N LYS A 226 14.61 3.71 21.60
CA LYS A 226 13.71 4.62 20.87
C LYS A 226 14.03 6.08 21.17
N ASN A 227 14.21 6.44 22.43
CA ASN A 227 14.49 7.82 22.84
C ASN A 227 15.85 8.29 22.31
N ASP A 228 16.87 7.43 22.34
CA ASP A 228 18.20 7.73 21.80
C ASP A 228 18.14 7.96 20.28
N LEU A 229 17.39 7.13 19.54
CA LEU A 229 17.14 7.34 18.11
C LEU A 229 16.37 8.62 17.83
N GLN A 230 15.37 8.95 18.65
CA GLN A 230 14.60 10.18 18.50
C GLN A 230 15.47 11.42 18.75
N LEU A 231 16.36 11.38 19.75
CA LEU A 231 17.32 12.45 20.01
C LEU A 231 18.34 12.59 18.87
N ALA A 232 18.80 11.47 18.30
CA ALA A 232 19.69 11.47 17.14
C ALA A 232 19.01 12.10 15.90
N VAL A 233 17.70 11.88 15.71
CA VAL A 233 16.93 12.53 14.65
C VAL A 233 16.80 14.03 14.91
N GLN A 234 16.43 14.44 16.12
CA GLN A 234 16.30 15.87 16.46
C GLN A 234 17.61 16.63 16.25
N THR A 235 18.73 16.06 16.70
CA THR A 235 20.06 16.68 16.50
C THR A 235 20.45 16.78 15.03
N GLN A 236 20.05 15.82 14.18
CA GLN A 236 20.22 15.93 12.74
C GLN A 236 19.32 17.01 12.12
N GLU A 237 18.07 17.14 12.57
CA GLU A 237 17.17 18.20 12.13
C GLU A 237 17.73 19.59 12.48
N ASP A 238 18.19 19.80 13.71
CA ASP A 238 18.82 21.06 14.13
C ASP A 238 20.07 21.37 13.27
N THR A 239 20.88 20.35 12.97
CA THR A 239 22.07 20.51 12.10
C THR A 239 21.69 20.89 10.66
N ILE A 240 20.55 20.38 10.17
CA ILE A 240 20.02 20.72 8.84
C ILE A 240 19.54 22.18 8.85
N VAL A 241 18.81 22.61 9.87
CA VAL A 241 18.36 24.01 10.01
C VAL A 241 19.57 24.95 10.04
N ASP A 242 20.60 24.65 10.83
CA ASP A 242 21.85 25.42 10.86
C ASP A 242 22.57 25.46 9.49
N ALA A 243 22.45 24.40 8.70
CA ALA A 243 23.00 24.36 7.35
C ALA A 243 22.15 25.18 6.36
N GLU A 244 20.83 25.15 6.50
CA GLU A 244 19.89 25.94 5.71
C GLU A 244 20.07 27.44 5.96
N GLU A 245 20.15 27.88 7.23
CA GLU A 245 20.42 29.27 7.58
C GLU A 245 21.76 29.76 7.02
N ARG A 246 22.81 28.93 7.10
CA ARG A 246 24.11 29.24 6.47
C ARG A 246 23.99 29.34 4.94
N CYS A 247 23.24 28.45 4.31
CA CYS A 247 23.00 28.51 2.86
C CYS A 247 22.24 29.78 2.48
N GLU A 248 21.18 30.15 3.20
CA GLU A 248 20.46 31.40 2.98
C GLU A 248 21.34 32.63 3.17
N GLY A 249 22.17 32.64 4.22
CA GLY A 249 23.16 33.69 4.45
C GLY A 249 24.13 33.84 3.27
N LEU A 250 24.64 32.72 2.76
CA LEU A 250 25.50 32.70 1.56
C LEU A 250 24.76 33.15 0.30
N ILE A 251 23.48 32.78 0.12
CA ILE A 251 22.66 33.23 -1.01
C ILE A 251 22.45 34.75 -0.94
N LYS A 252 22.13 35.31 0.24
CA LYS A 252 21.99 36.76 0.44
C LYS A 252 23.30 37.49 0.15
N SER A 253 24.43 36.96 0.63
CA SER A 253 25.76 37.52 0.34
C SER A 253 26.08 37.46 -1.15
N LYS A 254 25.78 36.35 -1.82
CA LYS A 254 25.94 36.19 -3.27
C LYS A 254 25.13 37.24 -4.03
N ILE A 255 23.86 37.44 -3.70
CA ILE A 255 23.01 38.45 -4.34
C ILE A 255 23.59 39.86 -4.15
N GLN A 256 24.06 40.19 -2.95
CA GLN A 256 24.70 41.48 -2.67
C GLN A 256 26.00 41.69 -3.47
N LEU A 257 26.82 40.63 -3.60
CA LEU A 257 28.04 40.68 -4.40
C LEU A 257 27.74 40.77 -5.89
N GLU A 258 26.73 40.06 -6.39
CA GLU A 258 26.26 40.18 -7.78
C GLU A 258 25.73 41.58 -8.08
N ALA A 259 24.97 42.19 -7.16
CA ALA A 259 24.52 43.57 -7.30
C ALA A 259 25.69 44.56 -7.34
N LYS A 260 26.68 44.42 -6.46
CA LYS A 260 27.91 45.24 -6.49
C LYS A 260 28.73 45.03 -7.75
N ALA A 261 28.84 43.79 -8.22
CA ALA A 261 29.53 43.48 -9.47
C ALA A 261 28.84 44.15 -10.66
N LYS A 262 27.50 44.13 -10.69
CA LYS A 262 26.71 44.82 -11.71
C LYS A 262 26.91 46.33 -11.67
N GLU A 263 26.82 46.94 -10.49
CA GLU A 263 27.09 48.38 -10.30
C GLU A 263 28.51 48.77 -10.76
N LEU A 264 29.51 47.95 -10.44
CA LEU A 264 30.89 48.18 -10.89
C LEU A 264 31.04 48.00 -12.42
N THR A 265 30.25 47.12 -13.02
CA THR A 265 30.25 46.92 -14.47
C THR A 265 29.61 48.10 -15.18
N GLU A 266 28.44 48.57 -14.71
CA GLU A 266 27.78 49.78 -15.24
C GLU A 266 28.69 51.01 -15.11
N ARG A 267 29.38 51.19 -13.97
CA ARG A 267 30.37 52.27 -13.83
C ARG A 267 31.56 52.14 -14.77
N LEU A 268 32.00 50.92 -15.07
CA LEU A 268 33.09 50.70 -16.01
C LEU A 268 32.64 51.09 -17.43
N GLU A 269 31.42 50.72 -17.81
CA GLU A 269 30.83 51.10 -19.10
C GLU A 269 30.71 52.63 -19.23
N ASP A 270 30.23 53.32 -18.19
CA ASP A 270 30.16 54.80 -18.15
C ASP A 270 31.55 55.45 -18.33
N GLU A 271 32.57 54.93 -17.65
CA GLU A 271 33.95 55.43 -17.77
C GLU A 271 34.56 55.12 -19.14
N GLU A 272 34.24 53.97 -19.75
CA GLU A 272 34.65 53.62 -21.11
C GLU A 272 34.00 54.56 -22.14
N GLU A 273 32.72 54.88 -21.97
CA GLU A 273 32.01 55.86 -22.81
C GLU A 273 32.64 57.24 -22.66
N MET A 274 32.86 57.71 -21.42
CA MET A 274 33.52 59.00 -21.16
C MET A 274 34.93 59.04 -21.76
N ASN A 275 35.71 57.96 -21.67
CA ASN A 275 37.04 57.88 -22.25
C ASN A 275 36.99 57.90 -23.79
N SER A 276 35.99 57.26 -24.39
CA SER A 276 35.75 57.33 -25.83
C SER A 276 35.42 58.76 -26.29
N GLU A 277 34.57 59.48 -25.53
CA GLU A 277 34.25 60.88 -25.80
C GLU A 277 35.48 61.79 -25.65
N LEU A 278 36.27 61.61 -24.60
CA LEU A 278 37.50 62.36 -24.38
C LEU A 278 38.51 62.10 -25.50
N THR A 279 38.61 60.86 -25.96
CA THR A 279 39.46 60.50 -27.10
C THR A 279 38.97 61.15 -28.39
N ALA A 280 37.66 61.21 -28.62
CA ALA A 280 37.07 61.90 -29.76
C ALA A 280 37.31 63.41 -29.70
N LYS A 281 37.14 64.04 -28.53
CA LYS A 281 37.45 65.46 -28.30
C LYS A 281 38.94 65.74 -28.51
N LYS A 282 39.82 64.86 -28.03
CA LYS A 282 41.26 64.95 -28.24
C LYS A 282 41.61 64.94 -29.73
N ARG A 283 41.04 64.01 -30.51
CA ARG A 283 41.26 63.96 -31.97
C ARG A 283 40.82 65.25 -32.66
N LYS A 284 39.65 65.80 -32.31
CA LYS A 284 39.19 67.08 -32.86
C LYS A 284 40.16 68.22 -32.57
N LEU A 285 40.65 68.31 -31.33
CA LEU A 285 41.64 69.33 -30.95
C LEU A 285 42.99 69.11 -31.65
N GLU A 286 43.40 67.87 -31.88
CA GLU A 286 44.59 67.53 -32.66
C GLU A 286 44.44 67.94 -34.13
N ASP A 287 43.28 67.70 -34.73
CA ASP A 287 42.93 68.10 -36.09
C ASP A 287 42.93 69.64 -36.21
N GLU A 288 42.27 70.36 -35.29
CA GLU A 288 42.27 71.83 -35.21
C GLU A 288 43.68 72.39 -35.05
N CYS A 289 44.53 71.79 -34.20
CA CYS A 289 45.93 72.18 -34.06
C CYS A 289 46.72 71.94 -35.36
N SER A 290 46.39 70.91 -36.13
CA SER A 290 47.04 70.62 -37.41
C SER A 290 46.65 71.62 -38.50
N GLU A 291 45.38 72.03 -38.53
CA GLU A 291 44.89 73.07 -39.44
C GLU A 291 45.53 74.42 -39.10
N LEU A 292 45.58 74.81 -37.83
CA LEU A 292 46.24 76.03 -37.40
C LEU A 292 47.73 76.06 -37.74
N LYS A 293 48.44 74.92 -37.66
CA LYS A 293 49.83 74.83 -38.11
C LYS A 293 49.95 75.07 -39.62
N LYS A 294 49.04 74.51 -40.40
CA LYS A 294 49.01 74.70 -41.85
C LYS A 294 48.70 76.15 -42.24
N ASP A 295 47.77 76.79 -41.52
CA ASP A 295 47.47 78.21 -41.69
C ASP A 295 48.67 79.09 -41.33
N ILE A 296 49.44 78.73 -40.30
CA ILE A 296 50.71 79.41 -39.97
C ILE A 296 51.71 79.25 -41.11
N ASP A 297 51.91 78.05 -41.64
CA ASP A 297 52.83 77.80 -42.76
C ASP A 297 52.43 78.60 -44.02
N ASP A 298 51.12 78.69 -44.31
CA ASP A 298 50.58 79.48 -45.42
C ASP A 298 50.75 80.99 -45.18
N LEU A 299 50.58 81.46 -43.93
CA LEU A 299 50.85 82.85 -43.55
C LEU A 299 52.34 83.19 -43.65
N GLU A 300 53.24 82.28 -43.29
CA GLU A 300 54.69 82.47 -43.47
C GLU A 300 55.06 82.57 -44.96
N LEU A 301 54.44 81.75 -45.82
CA LEU A 301 54.59 81.84 -47.27
C LEU A 301 54.09 83.18 -47.84
N THR A 302 52.96 83.70 -47.34
CA THR A 302 52.45 85.01 -47.77
C THR A 302 53.32 86.16 -47.25
N LEU A 303 53.83 86.08 -46.02
CA LEU A 303 54.76 87.06 -45.46
C LEU A 303 56.04 87.16 -46.31
N ALA A 304 56.64 86.02 -46.68
CA ALA A 304 57.81 85.97 -47.57
C ALA A 304 57.53 86.60 -48.95
N LYS A 305 56.28 86.51 -49.43
CA LYS A 305 55.85 87.11 -50.70
C LYS A 305 55.71 88.64 -50.57
N VAL A 306 55.12 89.12 -49.48
CA VAL A 306 55.00 90.56 -49.17
C VAL A 306 56.36 91.20 -48.91
N GLU A 307 57.30 90.51 -48.25
CA GLU A 307 58.67 91.00 -48.08
C GLU A 307 59.40 91.17 -49.43
N LYS A 308 59.14 90.26 -50.38
CA LYS A 308 59.67 90.36 -51.75
C LYS A 308 59.09 91.56 -52.51
N GLU A 309 57.82 91.87 -52.31
CA GLU A 309 57.15 93.05 -52.87
C GLU A 309 57.63 94.36 -52.21
N LYS A 310 57.89 94.35 -50.90
CA LYS A 310 58.50 95.47 -50.18
C LYS A 310 59.88 95.83 -50.72
N HIS A 311 60.74 94.85 -51.00
CA HIS A 311 62.03 95.15 -51.62
C HIS A 311 61.91 95.71 -53.05
N ALA A 312 60.85 95.35 -53.79
CA ALA A 312 60.59 95.94 -55.10
C ALA A 312 60.15 97.42 -54.99
N THR A 313 59.42 97.80 -53.94
CA THR A 313 59.00 99.19 -53.71
C THR A 313 60.12 100.05 -53.14
N GLU A 314 60.98 99.52 -52.26
CA GLU A 314 62.18 100.21 -51.76
C GLU A 314 63.15 100.61 -52.90
N ASN A 315 63.34 99.73 -53.90
CA ASN A 315 64.15 100.05 -55.09
C ASN A 315 63.51 101.14 -55.98
N LYS A 316 62.19 101.29 -55.95
CA LYS A 316 61.46 102.34 -56.69
C LYS A 316 61.57 103.70 -56.00
N VAL A 317 61.64 103.72 -54.67
CA VAL A 317 61.85 104.94 -53.86
C VAL A 317 63.27 105.49 -54.03
N LYS A 318 64.28 104.62 -54.19
CA LYS A 318 65.68 105.01 -54.45
C LYS A 318 65.87 105.78 -55.76
N ASN A 319 65.20 105.35 -56.84
CA ASN A 319 65.27 106.02 -58.15
C ASN A 319 64.58 107.40 -58.15
N LEU A 320 63.56 107.60 -57.30
CA LEU A 320 62.87 108.89 -57.18
C LEU A 320 63.61 109.87 -56.26
N THR A 321 64.56 109.40 -55.43
CA THR A 321 65.39 110.27 -54.59
C THR A 321 66.53 110.92 -55.38
N GLU A 322 66.96 110.35 -56.51
CA GLU A 322 68.00 110.91 -57.38
C GLU A 322 67.47 112.05 -58.29
N GLU A 323 66.16 112.11 -58.58
CA GLU A 323 65.54 113.20 -59.35
C GLU A 323 65.24 114.46 -58.51
N MET A 324 65.06 114.32 -57.18
CA MET A 324 64.88 115.47 -56.28
C MET A 324 66.16 116.30 -56.09
N ALA A 325 67.34 115.68 -56.21
CA ALA A 325 68.63 116.36 -56.04
C ALA A 325 68.95 117.40 -57.14
N ALA A 326 68.28 117.33 -58.30
CA ALA A 326 68.50 118.26 -59.41
C ALA A 326 67.68 119.56 -59.33
N LEU A 327 66.66 119.63 -58.44
CA LEU A 327 65.81 120.82 -58.28
C LEU A 327 66.19 121.69 -57.06
N ASP A 328 66.99 121.16 -56.12
CA ASP A 328 67.45 121.89 -54.93
C ASP A 328 68.61 122.88 -55.19
N GLU A 329 69.24 122.86 -56.37
CA GLU A 329 70.32 123.79 -56.74
C GLU A 329 69.82 125.22 -57.08
N ILE A 330 68.52 125.40 -57.34
CA ILE A 330 67.93 126.69 -57.72
C ILE A 330 67.36 127.46 -56.50
N ILE A 331 67.03 126.77 -55.40
CA ILE A 331 66.43 127.38 -54.20
C ILE A 331 67.49 127.99 -53.25
N ALA A 332 68.78 127.63 -53.40
CA ALA A 332 69.89 128.11 -52.56
C ALA A 332 70.31 129.58 -52.80
N LYS A 333 69.73 130.30 -53.77
CA LYS A 333 70.08 131.71 -54.07
C LYS A 333 69.15 132.76 -53.47
N LEU A 334 67.98 132.41 -52.93
CA LEU A 334 67.01 133.38 -52.36
C LEU A 334 66.90 133.33 -50.82
N THR A 335 67.56 132.36 -50.18
CA THR A 335 67.61 132.15 -48.72
C THR A 335 68.82 132.85 -48.08
N LYS A 336 69.01 134.16 -48.35
CA LYS A 336 70.00 134.95 -47.58
C LYS A 336 69.65 136.39 -47.23
N GLU A 337 68.47 136.93 -47.57
CA GLU A 337 68.11 138.32 -47.20
C GLU A 337 66.92 138.48 -46.24
N LYS A 338 66.06 137.49 -46.07
CA LYS A 338 64.83 137.55 -45.24
C LYS A 338 64.93 137.58 -43.72
N LYS A 339 66.14 137.57 -43.15
CA LYS A 339 66.43 137.41 -41.71
C LYS A 339 66.11 138.67 -40.87
N ALA A 340 65.13 139.46 -41.31
CA ALA A 340 64.84 140.82 -40.83
C ALA A 340 63.35 141.09 -40.55
N LEU A 341 62.52 140.07 -40.32
CA LEU A 341 61.11 140.27 -39.96
C LEU A 341 60.66 139.30 -38.86
N GLN A 342 61.53 139.14 -37.86
CA GLN A 342 61.31 138.32 -36.67
C GLN A 342 60.85 139.14 -35.44
N GLU A 343 60.41 140.39 -35.60
CA GLU A 343 59.98 141.27 -34.48
C GLU A 343 58.72 142.10 -34.80
N ALA A 344 57.74 141.48 -35.44
CA ALA A 344 56.34 141.94 -35.47
C ALA A 344 55.42 140.73 -35.21
N HIS A 345 55.66 139.94 -34.17
CA HIS A 345 55.27 140.23 -32.79
C HIS A 345 53.80 140.69 -32.69
N GLN A 346 52.98 139.79 -32.15
CA GLN A 346 52.00 140.16 -31.13
C GLN A 346 50.83 141.06 -31.51
N GLN A 347 50.28 140.92 -32.73
CA GLN A 347 48.96 141.47 -33.06
C GLN A 347 48.02 140.46 -33.77
N THR A 348 48.50 139.29 -34.19
CA THR A 348 47.66 138.19 -34.73
C THR A 348 47.31 137.13 -33.69
N LEU A 349 47.52 137.45 -32.41
CA LEU A 349 47.07 136.67 -31.25
C LEU A 349 45.64 137.03 -30.81
N ASP A 350 45.00 138.05 -31.40
CA ASP A 350 43.61 138.46 -31.10
C ASP A 350 42.56 138.02 -32.14
N ASP A 351 42.96 137.51 -33.32
CA ASP A 351 42.01 137.05 -34.36
C ASP A 351 41.75 135.53 -34.32
N LEU A 352 41.98 134.90 -33.17
CA LEU A 352 41.48 133.56 -32.85
C LEU A 352 39.95 133.56 -32.57
N GLN A 353 39.27 134.71 -32.49
CA GLN A 353 37.89 134.74 -32.00
C GLN A 353 36.78 134.63 -33.08
N SER A 354 37.11 134.58 -34.39
CA SER A 354 36.07 134.49 -35.46
C SER A 354 36.08 133.22 -36.32
N GLU A 355 37.13 132.39 -36.22
CA GLU A 355 37.24 131.10 -36.94
C GLU A 355 36.86 129.87 -36.08
N GLU A 356 36.54 130.05 -34.78
CA GLU A 356 36.09 128.96 -33.89
C GLU A 356 34.60 128.58 -34.04
N ASP A 357 33.76 129.40 -34.70
CA ASP A 357 32.31 129.16 -34.82
C ASP A 357 31.82 128.55 -36.16
N LYS A 358 32.72 128.19 -37.10
CA LYS A 358 32.32 127.53 -38.37
C LYS A 358 32.86 126.11 -38.58
N VAL A 359 33.75 125.61 -37.73
CA VAL A 359 34.28 124.22 -37.84
C VAL A 359 33.53 123.21 -36.96
N ASN A 360 32.74 123.67 -35.97
CA ASN A 360 31.96 122.80 -35.07
C ASN A 360 30.68 122.18 -35.68
N THR A 361 30.29 122.55 -36.90
CA THR A 361 29.12 121.99 -37.62
C THR A 361 29.47 120.99 -38.73
N LEU A 362 30.75 120.86 -39.13
CA LEU A 362 31.17 119.91 -40.18
C LEU A 362 31.87 118.64 -39.63
N THR A 363 32.43 118.67 -38.42
CA THR A 363 33.06 117.49 -37.78
C THR A 363 32.03 116.49 -37.22
N LYS A 364 30.76 116.90 -37.00
CA LYS A 364 29.67 116.01 -36.54
C LYS A 364 28.90 115.28 -37.65
N ALA A 365 29.08 115.67 -38.92
CA ALA A 365 28.42 115.02 -40.06
C ALA A 365 29.28 113.96 -40.75
N LYS A 366 30.61 113.98 -40.56
CA LYS A 366 31.54 112.99 -41.14
C LYS A 366 31.60 111.68 -40.33
N ALA A 367 31.63 111.77 -38.99
CA ALA A 367 31.70 110.60 -38.10
C ALA A 367 30.43 109.72 -38.09
N LYS A 368 29.28 110.22 -38.57
CA LYS A 368 28.02 109.45 -38.66
C LYS A 368 27.84 108.70 -39.98
N LEU A 369 28.60 109.02 -41.01
CA LEU A 369 28.52 108.37 -42.33
C LEU A 369 29.61 107.30 -42.52
N GLU A 370 30.79 107.45 -41.90
CA GLU A 370 31.82 106.39 -41.92
C GLU A 370 31.43 105.17 -41.05
N GLN A 371 30.65 105.36 -39.97
CA GLN A 371 30.15 104.25 -39.14
C GLN A 371 28.93 103.52 -39.72
N GLN A 372 28.23 104.08 -40.73
CA GLN A 372 27.13 103.39 -41.43
C GLN A 372 27.60 102.60 -42.66
N VAL A 373 28.83 102.80 -43.12
CA VAL A 373 29.43 102.06 -44.24
C VAL A 373 30.14 100.80 -43.73
N ASP A 374 30.90 100.87 -42.63
CA ASP A 374 31.54 99.68 -42.02
C ASP A 374 30.52 98.67 -41.47
N ASP A 375 29.39 99.13 -40.91
CA ASP A 375 28.33 98.24 -40.40
C ASP A 375 27.51 97.55 -41.52
N LEU A 376 27.45 98.12 -42.73
CA LEU A 376 26.76 97.54 -43.89
C LEU A 376 27.67 96.66 -44.76
N GLU A 377 28.97 96.95 -44.84
CA GLU A 377 29.95 96.09 -45.53
C GLU A 377 30.30 94.84 -44.70
N GLY A 378 30.36 94.95 -43.36
CA GLY A 378 30.47 93.80 -42.45
C GLY A 378 29.23 92.90 -42.47
N SER A 379 28.02 93.46 -42.54
CA SER A 379 26.78 92.68 -42.59
C SER A 379 26.62 91.92 -43.91
N LEU A 380 27.03 92.47 -45.06
CA LEU A 380 26.89 91.81 -46.36
C LEU A 380 27.88 90.65 -46.58
N GLU A 381 29.10 90.75 -46.05
CA GLU A 381 30.12 89.69 -46.14
C GLU A 381 29.86 88.57 -45.12
N GLN A 382 29.34 88.92 -43.93
CA GLN A 382 28.89 87.97 -42.92
C GLN A 382 27.62 87.23 -43.38
N GLU A 383 26.73 87.86 -44.15
CA GLU A 383 25.51 87.24 -44.67
C GLU A 383 25.76 86.32 -45.90
N LYS A 384 26.81 86.57 -46.69
CA LYS A 384 27.28 85.62 -47.74
C LYS A 384 27.98 84.39 -47.15
N LYS A 385 28.78 84.55 -46.09
CA LYS A 385 29.45 83.44 -45.40
C LYS A 385 28.44 82.59 -44.62
N VAL A 386 27.52 83.22 -43.89
CA VAL A 386 26.41 82.56 -43.19
C VAL A 386 25.47 81.86 -44.17
N ARG A 387 25.22 82.38 -45.39
CA ARG A 387 24.38 81.71 -46.39
C ARG A 387 25.03 80.47 -47.03
N MET A 388 26.34 80.52 -47.33
CA MET A 388 27.08 79.34 -47.83
C MET A 388 27.26 78.27 -46.74
N ASP A 389 27.50 78.69 -45.49
CA ASP A 389 27.53 77.80 -44.33
C ASP A 389 26.12 77.29 -44.00
N LEU A 390 25.05 78.05 -44.24
CA LEU A 390 23.67 77.57 -44.15
C LEU A 390 23.35 76.56 -45.24
N GLU A 391 23.82 76.72 -46.48
CA GLU A 391 23.58 75.76 -47.57
C GLU A 391 24.39 74.47 -47.42
N ARG A 392 25.62 74.55 -46.89
CA ARG A 392 26.42 73.37 -46.50
C ARG A 392 25.87 72.69 -45.25
N ALA A 393 25.52 73.46 -44.22
CA ALA A 393 24.84 72.95 -43.03
C ALA A 393 23.47 72.40 -43.38
N LYS A 394 22.73 72.97 -44.35
CA LYS A 394 21.46 72.43 -44.84
C LYS A 394 21.65 71.13 -45.61
N ARG A 395 22.69 70.97 -46.44
CA ARG A 395 23.00 69.67 -47.09
C ARG A 395 23.53 68.62 -46.11
N LYS A 396 24.33 69.02 -45.10
CA LYS A 396 24.76 68.14 -44.00
C LYS A 396 23.57 67.75 -43.13
N LEU A 397 22.75 68.71 -42.71
CA LEU A 397 21.53 68.49 -41.95
C LEU A 397 20.47 67.75 -42.76
N GLU A 398 20.38 67.86 -44.09
CA GLU A 398 19.50 67.04 -44.93
C GLU A 398 20.02 65.61 -45.07
N GLY A 399 21.34 65.40 -45.11
CA GLY A 399 21.98 64.08 -45.08
C GLY A 399 21.90 63.42 -43.71
N ASP A 400 22.16 64.17 -42.64
CA ASP A 400 22.01 63.77 -41.25
C ASP A 400 20.52 63.59 -40.92
N LEU A 401 19.60 64.39 -41.47
CA LEU A 401 18.16 64.18 -41.37
C LEU A 401 17.74 62.90 -42.09
N LYS A 402 18.37 62.55 -43.22
CA LYS A 402 18.09 61.29 -43.92
C LYS A 402 18.64 60.08 -43.19
N LEU A 403 19.87 60.16 -42.67
CA LEU A 403 20.47 59.12 -41.85
C LEU A 403 19.76 58.98 -40.49
N THR A 404 19.32 60.08 -39.89
CA THR A 404 18.51 60.05 -38.67
C THR A 404 17.08 59.64 -38.96
N GLN A 405 16.52 59.86 -40.15
CA GLN A 405 15.24 59.29 -40.59
C GLN A 405 15.35 57.79 -40.87
N GLU A 406 16.43 57.32 -41.50
CA GLU A 406 16.72 55.88 -41.68
C GLU A 406 16.98 55.22 -40.32
N SER A 407 17.75 55.86 -39.44
CA SER A 407 17.97 55.39 -38.06
C SER A 407 16.70 55.48 -37.22
N LEU A 408 15.82 56.47 -37.43
CA LEU A 408 14.51 56.55 -36.79
C LEU A 408 13.61 55.44 -37.31
N MET A 409 13.65 55.15 -38.62
CA MET A 409 12.83 54.11 -39.23
C MET A 409 13.30 52.71 -38.82
N ASP A 410 14.61 52.52 -38.65
CA ASP A 410 15.21 51.31 -38.07
C ASP A 410 14.90 51.21 -36.56
N LEU A 411 15.01 52.30 -35.80
CA LEU A 411 14.60 52.36 -34.39
C LEU A 411 13.08 52.21 -34.21
N GLU A 412 12.27 52.64 -35.17
CA GLU A 412 10.81 52.53 -35.17
C GLU A 412 10.38 51.13 -35.59
N ASN A 413 11.13 50.47 -36.48
CA ASN A 413 11.03 49.03 -36.76
C ASN A 413 11.48 48.19 -35.56
N ASP A 414 12.60 48.52 -34.91
CA ASP A 414 13.09 47.85 -33.72
C ASP A 414 12.13 48.09 -32.55
N LYS A 415 11.58 49.30 -32.42
CA LYS A 415 10.51 49.60 -31.48
C LYS A 415 9.25 48.81 -31.80
N GLN A 416 8.83 48.67 -33.05
CA GLN A 416 7.70 47.80 -33.43
C GLN A 416 7.98 46.32 -33.14
N GLN A 417 9.18 45.83 -33.44
CA GLN A 417 9.58 44.45 -33.12
C GLN A 417 9.68 44.23 -31.60
N MET A 418 10.15 45.22 -30.85
CA MET A 418 10.19 45.19 -29.40
C MET A 418 8.80 45.36 -28.79
N GLU A 419 7.89 46.15 -29.38
CA GLU A 419 6.49 46.25 -29.00
C GLU A 419 5.71 44.96 -29.33
N GLU A 420 6.02 44.27 -30.43
CA GLU A 420 5.46 42.95 -30.74
C GLU A 420 6.03 41.86 -29.83
N ARG A 421 7.32 41.91 -29.49
CA ARG A 421 7.94 41.02 -28.49
C ARG A 421 7.39 41.31 -27.10
N MET A 422 7.19 42.57 -26.73
CA MET A 422 6.52 43.00 -25.51
C MET A 422 5.08 42.51 -25.51
N LYS A 423 4.30 42.68 -26.59
CA LYS A 423 2.93 42.13 -26.69
C LYS A 423 2.89 40.61 -26.58
N LYS A 424 3.87 39.90 -27.15
CA LYS A 424 4.01 38.44 -26.95
C LYS A 424 4.36 38.11 -25.50
N LYS A 425 5.26 38.87 -24.88
CA LYS A 425 5.65 38.69 -23.47
C LYS A 425 4.54 39.09 -22.51
N ASP A 426 3.73 40.09 -22.83
CA ASP A 426 2.53 40.51 -22.12
C ASP A 426 1.41 39.47 -22.28
N PHE A 427 1.30 38.83 -23.45
CA PHE A 427 0.39 37.70 -23.65
C PHE A 427 0.85 36.44 -22.91
N GLU A 428 2.16 36.13 -22.91
CA GLU A 428 2.75 35.05 -22.09
C GLU A 428 2.60 35.35 -20.59
N MET A 429 2.85 36.58 -20.16
CA MET A 429 2.62 37.05 -18.78
C MET A 429 1.14 37.01 -18.42
N SER A 430 0.23 37.34 -19.33
CA SER A 430 -1.21 37.23 -19.12
C SER A 430 -1.66 35.77 -19.03
N GLN A 431 -1.11 34.86 -19.84
CA GLN A 431 -1.35 33.42 -19.71
C GLN A 431 -0.76 32.85 -18.42
N LEU A 432 0.43 33.28 -18.02
CA LEU A 432 1.05 32.86 -16.76
C LEU A 432 0.28 33.43 -15.57
N ASN A 433 -0.19 34.68 -15.62
CA ASN A 433 -1.06 35.27 -14.61
C ASN A 433 -2.40 34.55 -14.55
N SER A 434 -3.01 34.17 -15.69
CA SER A 434 -4.23 33.36 -15.70
C SER A 434 -3.99 31.96 -15.10
N LYS A 435 -2.83 31.33 -15.35
CA LYS A 435 -2.46 30.07 -14.70
C LYS A 435 -2.20 30.24 -13.20
N ILE A 436 -1.57 31.33 -12.80
CA ILE A 436 -1.37 31.68 -11.39
C ILE A 436 -2.72 31.96 -10.71
N GLU A 437 -3.65 32.65 -11.38
CA GLU A 437 -5.01 32.87 -10.89
C GLU A 437 -5.80 31.55 -10.79
N ASP A 438 -5.66 30.64 -11.75
CA ASP A 438 -6.24 29.30 -11.70
C ASP A 438 -5.65 28.45 -10.57
N GLU A 439 -4.32 28.49 -10.38
CA GLU A 439 -3.63 27.80 -9.28
C GLU A 439 -3.93 28.44 -7.91
N GLN A 440 -4.10 29.76 -7.84
CA GLN A 440 -4.56 30.47 -6.65
C GLN A 440 -6.03 30.18 -6.36
N ALA A 441 -6.88 30.05 -7.38
CA ALA A 441 -8.28 29.65 -7.23
C ALA A 441 -8.40 28.19 -6.76
N LEU A 442 -7.57 27.30 -7.29
CA LEU A 442 -7.45 25.92 -6.82
C LEU A 442 -6.89 25.86 -5.40
N GLY A 443 -5.88 26.67 -5.09
CA GLY A 443 -5.33 26.86 -3.75
C GLY A 443 -6.39 27.36 -2.77
N ALA A 444 -7.18 28.35 -3.15
CA ALA A 444 -8.29 28.88 -2.34
C ALA A 444 -9.42 27.83 -2.17
N GLN A 445 -9.73 27.04 -3.19
CA GLN A 445 -10.67 25.91 -3.07
C GLN A 445 -10.15 24.82 -2.13
N LEU A 446 -8.87 24.46 -2.23
CA LEU A 446 -8.26 23.47 -1.35
C LEU A 446 -8.18 23.99 0.08
N GLN A 447 -7.84 25.25 0.28
CA GLN A 447 -7.81 25.90 1.59
C GLN A 447 -9.21 26.04 2.19
N LYS A 448 -10.24 26.26 1.37
CA LYS A 448 -11.65 26.21 1.80
C LYS A 448 -12.06 24.79 2.20
N LYS A 449 -11.69 23.76 1.43
CA LYS A 449 -11.90 22.35 1.82
C LYS A 449 -11.14 21.97 3.08
N LEU A 450 -9.93 22.51 3.27
CA LEU A 450 -9.13 22.29 4.47
C LEU A 450 -9.80 22.94 5.70
N LYS A 451 -10.33 24.16 5.55
CA LYS A 451 -11.16 24.82 6.58
C LYS A 451 -12.48 24.08 6.85
N GLU A 452 -13.15 23.57 5.83
CA GLU A 452 -14.38 22.77 6.00
C GLU A 452 -14.09 21.45 6.72
N LEU A 453 -12.97 20.79 6.41
CA LEU A 453 -12.51 19.59 7.11
C LEU A 453 -12.00 19.89 8.53
N GLN A 454 -11.36 21.03 8.76
CA GLN A 454 -10.98 21.48 10.11
C GLN A 454 -12.22 21.83 10.94
N ALA A 455 -13.19 22.54 10.38
CA ALA A 455 -14.47 22.80 11.05
C ALA A 455 -15.25 21.50 11.33
N ARG A 456 -15.14 20.49 10.45
CA ARG A 456 -15.72 19.16 10.69
C ARG A 456 -15.02 18.40 11.80
N ILE A 457 -13.70 18.55 11.93
CA ILE A 457 -12.92 17.98 13.03
C ILE A 457 -13.27 18.71 14.33
N GLU A 458 -13.36 20.03 14.32
CA GLU A 458 -13.79 20.84 15.46
C GLU A 458 -15.23 20.51 15.87
N GLU A 459 -16.18 20.32 14.94
CA GLU A 459 -17.54 19.84 15.23
C GLU A 459 -17.51 18.46 15.90
N LEU A 460 -16.71 17.52 15.38
CA LEU A 460 -16.61 16.17 15.95
C LEU A 460 -15.91 16.16 17.30
N GLU A 461 -14.96 17.06 17.53
CA GLU A 461 -14.30 17.28 18.82
C GLU A 461 -15.26 17.95 19.81
N GLU A 462 -16.07 18.92 19.38
CA GLU A 462 -17.15 19.51 20.19
C GLU A 462 -18.25 18.49 20.51
N GLU A 463 -18.62 17.60 19.58
CA GLU A 463 -19.55 16.49 19.83
C GLU A 463 -18.97 15.49 20.85
N LEU A 464 -17.68 15.15 20.72
CA LEU A 464 -16.99 14.28 21.67
C LEU A 464 -16.87 14.91 23.06
N GLU A 465 -16.59 16.21 23.12
CA GLU A 465 -16.48 16.96 24.37
C GLU A 465 -17.87 17.23 24.98
N ALA A 466 -18.91 17.42 24.17
CA ALA A 466 -20.30 17.46 24.60
C ALA A 466 -20.77 16.10 25.13
N GLU A 467 -20.35 14.99 24.53
CA GLU A 467 -20.64 13.64 25.02
C GLU A 467 -19.88 13.31 26.31
N ARG A 468 -18.65 13.81 26.46
CA ARG A 468 -17.88 13.76 27.73
C ARG A 468 -18.53 14.62 28.80
N ALA A 469 -18.99 15.83 28.47
CA ALA A 469 -19.69 16.71 29.39
C ALA A 469 -21.06 16.14 29.79
N ALA A 470 -21.79 15.50 28.86
CA ALA A 470 -23.03 14.80 29.12
C ALA A 470 -22.81 13.58 30.04
N ARG A 471 -21.75 12.79 29.79
CA ARG A 471 -21.32 11.71 30.70
C ARG A 471 -20.97 12.23 32.08
N ALA A 472 -20.20 13.32 32.20
CA ALA A 472 -19.87 13.91 33.48
C ALA A 472 -21.12 14.44 34.21
N LYS A 473 -22.11 14.96 33.48
CA LYS A 473 -23.40 15.41 34.04
C LYS A 473 -24.25 14.24 34.53
N VAL A 474 -24.27 13.13 33.79
CA VAL A 474 -24.94 11.88 34.18
C VAL A 474 -24.26 11.25 35.39
N GLU A 475 -22.93 11.23 35.43
CA GLU A 475 -22.17 10.71 36.59
C GLU A 475 -22.39 11.57 37.83
N LYS A 476 -22.51 12.89 37.67
CA LYS A 476 -22.86 13.81 38.75
C LYS A 476 -24.30 13.63 39.24
N GLN A 477 -25.27 13.50 38.33
CA GLN A 477 -26.66 13.17 38.70
C GLN A 477 -26.78 11.79 39.35
N ARG A 478 -25.94 10.83 38.97
CA ARG A 478 -25.88 9.50 39.58
C ARG A 478 -25.24 9.53 40.97
N ALA A 479 -24.27 10.41 41.20
CA ALA A 479 -23.70 10.67 42.52
C ALA A 479 -24.69 11.41 43.44
N ASP A 480 -25.44 12.38 42.92
CA ASP A 480 -26.47 13.11 43.67
C ASP A 480 -27.65 12.18 44.03
N LEU A 481 -28.10 11.31 43.10
CA LEU A 481 -29.13 10.29 43.36
C LEU A 481 -28.67 9.14 44.28
N ALA A 482 -27.37 8.79 44.24
CA ALA A 482 -26.79 7.83 45.20
C ALA A 482 -26.77 8.40 46.62
N ARG A 483 -26.53 9.71 46.76
CA ARG A 483 -26.56 10.42 48.04
C ARG A 483 -27.97 10.55 48.60
N GLU A 484 -28.96 10.83 47.75
CA GLU A 484 -30.39 10.83 48.15
C GLU A 484 -30.87 9.41 48.55
N LEU A 485 -30.35 8.36 47.92
CA LEU A 485 -30.62 6.97 48.31
C LEU A 485 -29.93 6.57 49.63
N GLU A 486 -28.78 7.16 49.93
CA GLU A 486 -28.07 7.00 51.21
C GLU A 486 -28.82 7.71 52.36
N GLU A 487 -29.32 8.93 52.15
CA GLU A 487 -30.18 9.64 53.13
C GLU A 487 -31.52 8.92 53.39
N ILE A 488 -32.09 8.24 52.39
CA ILE A 488 -33.30 7.43 52.55
C ILE A 488 -32.98 6.08 53.23
N SER A 489 -31.77 5.54 53.04
CA SER A 489 -31.32 4.29 53.69
C SER A 489 -30.89 4.51 55.14
N GLU A 490 -30.28 5.65 55.49
CA GLU A 490 -30.00 6.05 56.87
C GLU A 490 -31.30 6.25 57.67
N ARG A 491 -32.34 6.84 57.07
CA ARG A 491 -33.68 6.91 57.68
C ARG A 491 -34.33 5.54 57.89
N LEU A 492 -33.94 4.52 57.13
CA LEU A 492 -34.43 3.14 57.27
C LEU A 492 -33.63 2.35 58.32
N GLU A 493 -32.32 2.59 58.44
CA GLU A 493 -31.46 2.01 59.47
C GLU A 493 -31.70 2.61 60.86
N GLU A 494 -32.00 3.91 60.99
CA GLU A 494 -32.40 4.51 62.28
C GLU A 494 -33.73 3.92 62.81
N ALA A 495 -34.67 3.57 61.92
CA ALA A 495 -35.90 2.87 62.28
C ALA A 495 -35.64 1.40 62.68
N GLY A 496 -34.61 0.76 62.12
CA GLY A 496 -34.18 -0.59 62.46
C GLY A 496 -33.42 -0.70 63.79
N GLY A 497 -32.58 0.28 64.11
CA GLY A 497 -31.77 0.34 65.33
C GLY A 497 -32.60 0.49 66.60
N ALA A 498 -33.69 1.28 66.55
CA ALA A 498 -34.64 1.44 67.66
C ALA A 498 -35.35 0.13 68.05
N THR A 499 -35.42 -0.85 67.14
CA THR A 499 -36.13 -2.11 67.35
C THR A 499 -35.19 -3.24 67.81
N ALA A 500 -33.88 -3.16 67.49
CA ALA A 500 -32.88 -4.16 67.90
C ALA A 500 -32.34 -3.95 69.33
N ALA A 501 -32.22 -2.70 69.80
CA ALA A 501 -31.75 -2.39 71.15
C ALA A 501 -32.69 -2.92 72.28
N GLN A 502 -33.99 -3.09 71.98
CA GLN A 502 -34.98 -3.60 72.94
C GLN A 502 -34.90 -5.13 73.15
N ILE A 503 -34.35 -5.88 72.20
CA ILE A 503 -34.29 -7.36 72.23
C ILE A 503 -33.03 -7.86 72.96
N GLU A 504 -31.94 -7.09 72.91
CA GLU A 504 -30.67 -7.47 73.55
C GLU A 504 -30.63 -7.17 75.05
N MET A 505 -31.40 -6.17 75.52
CA MET A 505 -31.51 -5.82 76.94
C MET A 505 -32.25 -6.91 77.77
N ASN A 506 -33.17 -7.66 77.15
CA ASN A 506 -33.90 -8.73 77.82
C ASN A 506 -33.11 -10.05 77.94
N LYS A 507 -32.14 -10.32 77.05
CA LYS A 507 -31.32 -11.56 77.12
C LYS A 507 -30.18 -11.51 78.14
N LYS A 508 -29.71 -10.31 78.51
CA LYS A 508 -28.65 -10.16 79.54
C LYS A 508 -29.17 -10.28 80.98
N ARG A 509 -30.44 -9.94 81.24
CA ARG A 509 -31.05 -10.07 82.58
C ARG A 509 -31.34 -11.52 83.02
N GLU A 510 -31.53 -12.45 82.09
CA GLU A 510 -31.86 -13.86 82.40
C GLU A 510 -30.61 -14.72 82.73
N ALA A 511 -29.42 -14.34 82.21
CA ALA A 511 -28.20 -15.15 82.30
C ALA A 511 -27.36 -14.88 83.57
N GLU A 512 -27.49 -13.71 84.19
CA GLU A 512 -26.76 -13.34 85.42
C GLU A 512 -27.39 -13.95 86.69
N PHE A 513 -28.67 -14.35 86.64
CA PHE A 513 -29.41 -14.86 87.82
C PHE A 513 -29.08 -16.32 88.18
N GLN A 514 -28.60 -17.14 87.24
CA GLN A 514 -28.32 -18.57 87.50
C GLN A 514 -26.88 -18.88 87.94
N LYS A 515 -25.93 -17.95 87.74
CA LYS A 515 -24.51 -18.18 88.03
C LYS A 515 -24.13 -17.84 89.49
N VAL A 516 -24.74 -16.81 90.07
CA VAL A 516 -24.42 -16.31 91.43
C VAL A 516 -24.84 -17.26 92.57
N ARG A 517 -25.72 -18.24 92.29
CA ARG A 517 -26.26 -19.15 93.31
C ARG A 517 -25.42 -20.42 93.55
N ARG A 518 -24.49 -20.76 92.64
CA ARG A 518 -23.63 -21.97 92.77
C ARG A 518 -22.23 -21.67 93.27
N ASP A 519 -21.72 -20.46 93.04
CA ASP A 519 -20.36 -20.08 93.45
C ASP A 519 -20.26 -19.67 94.95
N LEU A 520 -21.40 -19.57 95.66
CA LEU A 520 -21.50 -19.11 97.06
C LEU A 520 -21.43 -20.26 98.10
N GLU A 521 -21.69 -21.52 97.70
CA GLU A 521 -21.73 -22.67 98.63
C GLU A 521 -20.39 -23.44 98.75
N GLU A 522 -19.49 -23.34 97.77
CA GLU A 522 -18.20 -24.07 97.78
C GLU A 522 -17.01 -23.31 98.40
N ALA A 523 -17.00 -21.97 98.42
CA ALA A 523 -15.86 -21.20 98.95
C ALA A 523 -15.85 -21.03 100.48
N THR A 524 -17.00 -21.21 101.14
CA THR A 524 -17.17 -21.03 102.60
C THR A 524 -16.45 -22.12 103.41
N LEU A 525 -16.19 -23.29 102.84
CA LEU A 525 -15.58 -24.44 103.52
C LEU A 525 -14.04 -24.47 103.45
N GLN A 526 -13.42 -23.68 102.56
CA GLN A 526 -11.96 -23.59 102.42
C GLN A 526 -11.33 -22.42 103.17
N HIS A 527 -12.15 -21.51 103.73
CA HIS A 527 -11.72 -20.34 104.50
C HIS A 527 -11.36 -20.62 105.97
N GLU A 528 -11.78 -21.74 106.56
CA GLU A 528 -11.59 -21.97 108.02
C GLU A 528 -10.29 -22.70 108.39
N ALA A 529 -9.71 -23.53 107.52
CA ALA A 529 -8.57 -24.37 107.91
C ALA A 529 -7.19 -23.73 107.68
N THR A 530 -7.05 -22.84 106.69
CA THR A 530 -5.75 -22.23 106.31
C THR A 530 -5.51 -20.84 106.92
N ALA A 531 -6.53 -20.26 107.57
CA ALA A 531 -6.46 -18.97 108.27
C ALA A 531 -5.53 -18.97 109.51
N ALA A 532 -5.14 -20.14 110.03
CA ALA A 532 -4.34 -20.23 111.25
C ALA A 532 -2.81 -20.20 111.00
N THR A 533 -2.32 -20.65 109.85
CA THR A 533 -0.87 -20.90 109.66
C THR A 533 -0.18 -19.86 108.76
N LEU A 534 -0.92 -19.07 107.98
CA LEU A 534 -0.40 -18.06 107.06
C LEU A 534 -0.18 -16.66 107.68
N ARG A 535 -0.74 -16.37 108.87
CA ARG A 535 -0.66 -15.05 109.53
C ARG A 535 0.75 -14.65 109.99
N LYS A 536 1.69 -15.59 110.12
CA LYS A 536 3.07 -15.32 110.57
C LYS A 536 4.09 -15.22 109.42
N LYS A 537 3.75 -15.63 108.20
CA LYS A 537 4.60 -15.52 107.00
C LYS A 537 4.24 -14.33 106.10
N ASN A 538 3.06 -13.72 106.30
CA ASN A 538 2.54 -12.60 105.52
C ASN A 538 3.03 -11.20 105.97
N ALA A 539 3.79 -11.07 107.06
CA ALA A 539 4.28 -9.74 107.49
C ALA A 539 5.55 -9.31 106.75
N ASP A 540 6.48 -10.24 106.51
CA ASP A 540 7.79 -9.91 105.94
C ASP A 540 7.82 -9.95 104.38
N SER A 541 6.83 -10.59 103.74
CA SER A 541 6.69 -10.64 102.27
C SER A 541 5.93 -9.44 101.67
N VAL A 542 5.29 -8.60 102.50
CA VAL A 542 4.46 -7.47 102.04
C VAL A 542 5.30 -6.22 101.72
N ALA A 543 6.49 -6.09 102.30
CA ALA A 543 7.41 -4.99 102.01
C ALA A 543 8.09 -5.13 100.62
N ASP A 544 8.53 -6.33 100.26
CA ASP A 544 9.22 -6.59 98.97
C ASP A 544 8.29 -6.61 97.75
N LEU A 545 6.98 -6.87 97.95
CA LEU A 545 5.99 -6.85 96.87
C LEU A 545 5.52 -5.43 96.50
N GLY A 546 5.70 -4.44 97.38
CA GLY A 546 5.36 -3.04 97.09
C GLY A 546 6.24 -2.44 95.98
N GLU A 547 7.54 -2.72 96.00
CA GLU A 547 8.49 -2.20 95.01
C GLU A 547 8.37 -2.88 93.63
N GLN A 548 7.85 -4.11 93.58
CA GLN A 548 7.56 -4.82 92.33
C GLN A 548 6.25 -4.37 91.67
N ILE A 549 5.27 -3.86 92.43
CA ILE A 549 3.98 -3.36 91.91
C ILE A 549 4.16 -2.05 91.10
N ASP A 550 5.03 -1.15 91.54
CA ASP A 550 5.30 0.11 90.81
C ASP A 550 6.01 -0.12 89.47
N ASN A 551 6.89 -1.13 89.40
CA ASN A 551 7.52 -1.53 88.14
C ASN A 551 6.54 -2.24 87.19
N LEU A 552 5.60 -3.05 87.71
CA LEU A 552 4.58 -3.72 86.90
C LEU A 552 3.50 -2.75 86.38
N GLN A 553 3.20 -1.66 87.08
CA GLN A 553 2.29 -0.62 86.57
C GLN A 553 2.86 0.14 85.36
N ARG A 554 4.18 0.39 85.31
CA ARG A 554 4.83 0.99 84.13
C ARG A 554 4.84 0.04 82.93
N VAL A 555 5.07 -1.26 83.16
CA VAL A 555 5.01 -2.29 82.11
C VAL A 555 3.57 -2.46 81.61
N LYS A 556 2.57 -2.41 82.50
CA LYS A 556 1.15 -2.46 82.13
C LYS A 556 0.73 -1.30 81.22
N GLN A 557 1.13 -0.06 81.52
CA GLN A 557 0.83 1.09 80.66
C GLN A 557 1.49 0.98 79.27
N LYS A 558 2.69 0.40 79.20
CA LYS A 558 3.39 0.17 77.93
C LYS A 558 2.70 -0.93 77.10
N LEU A 559 2.30 -2.03 77.74
CA LEU A 559 1.55 -3.12 77.10
C LEU A 559 0.11 -2.73 76.72
N GLU A 560 -0.54 -1.82 77.46
CA GLU A 560 -1.85 -1.28 77.06
C GLU A 560 -1.75 -0.40 75.80
N LYS A 561 -0.62 0.29 75.61
CA LYS A 561 -0.34 1.08 74.41
C LYS A 561 -0.04 0.20 73.20
N GLU A 562 0.83 -0.80 73.35
CA GLU A 562 1.12 -1.80 72.31
C GLU A 562 -0.13 -2.63 71.96
N LYS A 563 -0.99 -2.93 72.94
CA LYS A 563 -2.30 -3.57 72.70
C LYS A 563 -3.23 -2.68 71.89
N SER A 564 -3.22 -1.36 72.08
CA SER A 564 -4.05 -0.45 71.29
C SER A 564 -3.55 -0.28 69.85
N GLU A 565 -2.23 -0.29 69.64
CA GLU A 565 -1.60 -0.26 68.32
C GLU A 565 -1.85 -1.56 67.55
N LEU A 566 -1.67 -2.74 68.19
CA LEU A 566 -1.99 -4.03 67.58
C LEU A 566 -3.49 -4.20 67.30
N ARG A 567 -4.36 -3.49 68.03
CA ARG A 567 -5.82 -3.50 67.78
C ARG A 567 -6.17 -2.65 66.55
N LEU A 568 -5.53 -1.50 66.38
CA LEU A 568 -5.66 -0.67 65.18
C LEU A 568 -5.11 -1.40 63.94
N GLU A 569 -3.97 -2.09 64.05
CA GLU A 569 -3.44 -2.91 62.95
C GLU A 569 -4.35 -4.10 62.62
N LEU A 570 -4.97 -4.71 63.64
CA LEU A 570 -5.95 -5.77 63.43
C LEU A 570 -7.22 -5.23 62.74
N ASP A 571 -7.70 -4.05 63.14
CA ASP A 571 -8.86 -3.38 62.52
C ASP A 571 -8.58 -2.97 61.06
N ASP A 572 -7.36 -2.49 60.75
CA ASP A 572 -6.93 -2.20 59.38
C ASP A 572 -6.79 -3.46 58.53
N VAL A 573 -6.27 -4.56 59.08
CA VAL A 573 -6.19 -5.85 58.38
C VAL A 573 -7.58 -6.47 58.18
N VAL A 574 -8.49 -6.30 59.14
CA VAL A 574 -9.89 -6.73 59.00
C VAL A 574 -10.62 -5.89 57.95
N SER A 575 -10.45 -4.57 57.95
CA SER A 575 -10.97 -3.64 56.92
C SER A 575 -10.47 -4.02 55.52
N ASN A 576 -9.18 -4.31 55.37
CA ASN A 576 -8.60 -4.77 54.11
C ASN A 576 -9.12 -6.17 53.71
N MET A 577 -9.28 -7.08 54.66
CA MET A 577 -9.86 -8.41 54.39
C MET A 577 -11.32 -8.30 53.95
N GLU A 578 -12.10 -7.39 54.53
CA GLU A 578 -13.48 -7.11 54.15
C GLU A 578 -13.58 -6.44 52.77
N GLN A 579 -12.69 -5.50 52.45
CA GLN A 579 -12.55 -4.95 51.09
C GLN A 579 -12.24 -6.04 50.06
N ILE A 580 -11.33 -6.98 50.38
CA ILE A 580 -10.99 -8.09 49.50
C ILE A 580 -12.16 -9.06 49.36
N VAL A 581 -12.89 -9.39 50.45
CA VAL A 581 -14.07 -10.27 50.41
C VAL A 581 -15.23 -9.63 49.63
N LYS A 582 -15.41 -8.31 49.72
CA LYS A 582 -16.38 -7.56 48.92
C LYS A 582 -15.98 -7.49 47.45
N SER A 583 -14.69 -7.26 47.15
CA SER A 583 -14.19 -7.31 45.77
C SER A 583 -14.37 -8.71 45.16
N LYS A 584 -14.12 -9.77 45.96
CA LYS A 584 -14.30 -11.17 45.56
C LYS A 584 -15.77 -11.50 45.30
N THR A 585 -16.69 -11.08 46.17
CA THR A 585 -18.13 -11.33 45.95
C THR A 585 -18.69 -10.52 44.77
N ASN A 586 -18.14 -9.33 44.49
CA ASN A 586 -18.47 -8.57 43.28
C ASN A 586 -17.90 -9.22 42.01
N LEU A 587 -16.68 -9.75 42.06
CA LEU A 587 -16.08 -10.51 40.97
C LEU A 587 -16.82 -11.84 40.73
N GLU A 588 -17.26 -12.53 41.78
CA GLU A 588 -18.07 -13.76 41.67
C GLU A 588 -19.46 -13.48 41.09
N LYS A 589 -20.08 -12.35 41.45
CA LYS A 589 -21.34 -11.89 40.82
C LYS A 589 -21.12 -11.50 39.37
N MET A 590 -20.05 -10.77 39.05
CA MET A 590 -19.70 -10.43 37.66
C MET A 590 -19.41 -11.69 36.84
N CYS A 591 -18.69 -12.67 37.39
CA CYS A 591 -18.44 -13.95 36.74
C CYS A 591 -19.75 -14.72 36.50
N ARG A 592 -20.68 -14.75 37.46
CA ARG A 592 -22.01 -15.35 37.24
C ARG A 592 -22.81 -14.65 36.16
N THR A 593 -22.84 -13.31 36.16
CA THR A 593 -23.53 -12.55 35.10
C THR A 593 -22.87 -12.77 33.73
N LEU A 594 -21.54 -12.89 33.68
CA LEU A 594 -20.80 -13.21 32.45
C LEU A 594 -21.01 -14.67 32.02
N GLU A 595 -21.16 -15.60 32.95
CA GLU A 595 -21.52 -17.00 32.69
C GLU A 595 -22.95 -17.12 32.15
N ASP A 596 -23.88 -16.34 32.72
CA ASP A 596 -25.28 -16.25 32.25
C ASP A 596 -25.34 -15.62 30.85
N GLN A 597 -24.59 -14.54 30.61
CA GLN A 597 -24.46 -13.93 29.28
C GLN A 597 -23.79 -14.89 28.27
N MET A 598 -22.74 -15.61 28.67
CA MET A 598 -22.11 -16.65 27.85
C MET A 598 -23.08 -17.80 27.54
N SER A 599 -23.92 -18.20 28.49
CA SER A 599 -24.97 -19.20 28.31
C SER A 599 -26.05 -18.73 27.34
N GLU A 600 -26.49 -17.46 27.46
CA GLU A 600 -27.41 -16.85 26.50
C GLU A 600 -26.81 -16.73 25.10
N TYR A 601 -25.55 -16.27 24.98
CA TYR A 601 -24.85 -16.22 23.69
C TYR A 601 -24.63 -17.62 23.11
N ARG A 602 -24.38 -18.62 23.94
CA ARG A 602 -24.27 -20.02 23.51
C ARG A 602 -25.60 -20.58 23.05
N THR A 603 -26.69 -20.25 23.73
CA THR A 603 -28.05 -20.63 23.33
C THR A 603 -28.43 -19.96 22.01
N LYS A 604 -28.15 -18.65 21.85
CA LYS A 604 -28.31 -17.92 20.58
C LYS A 604 -27.42 -18.45 19.46
N ALA A 605 -26.20 -18.90 19.78
CA ALA A 605 -25.31 -19.53 18.82
C ALA A 605 -25.83 -20.92 18.41
N GLU A 606 -26.42 -21.69 19.33
CA GLU A 606 -27.06 -22.97 19.03
C GLU A 606 -28.36 -22.81 18.22
N GLU A 607 -29.15 -21.77 18.50
CA GLU A 607 -30.33 -21.37 17.69
C GLU A 607 -29.91 -20.87 16.30
N GLY A 608 -28.84 -20.07 16.23
CA GLY A 608 -28.21 -19.66 14.98
C GLY A 608 -27.68 -20.85 14.20
N GLN A 609 -27.06 -21.83 14.88
CA GLN A 609 -26.59 -23.07 14.25
C GLN A 609 -27.74 -23.95 13.76
N ARG A 610 -28.86 -24.03 14.50
CA ARG A 610 -30.09 -24.70 14.02
C ARG A 610 -30.65 -24.00 12.80
N SER A 611 -30.75 -22.67 12.81
CA SER A 611 -31.21 -21.88 11.67
C SER A 611 -30.29 -22.04 10.46
N ILE A 612 -28.97 -22.07 10.66
CA ILE A 612 -27.98 -22.36 9.61
C ILE A 612 -28.17 -23.78 9.08
N ASN A 613 -28.44 -24.78 9.94
CA ASN A 613 -28.69 -26.15 9.51
C ASN A 613 -29.99 -26.25 8.70
N ASP A 614 -31.05 -25.54 9.11
CA ASP A 614 -32.33 -25.48 8.39
C ASP A 614 -32.14 -24.81 7.01
N PHE A 615 -31.43 -23.68 6.96
CA PHE A 615 -31.07 -23.03 5.69
C PHE A 615 -30.13 -23.87 4.84
N THR A 616 -29.23 -24.64 5.44
CA THR A 616 -28.33 -25.56 4.72
C THR A 616 -29.11 -26.73 4.15
N MET A 617 -30.10 -27.25 4.87
CA MET A 617 -31.00 -28.30 4.40
C MET A 617 -31.90 -27.78 3.28
N GLN A 618 -32.40 -26.55 3.39
CA GLN A 618 -33.18 -25.88 2.34
C GLN A 618 -32.32 -25.59 1.11
N LYS A 619 -31.07 -25.14 1.30
CA LYS A 619 -30.09 -24.97 0.22
C LYS A 619 -29.76 -26.30 -0.45
N ALA A 620 -29.60 -27.39 0.31
CA ALA A 620 -29.36 -28.72 -0.25
C ALA A 620 -30.56 -29.22 -1.07
N LYS A 621 -31.79 -28.97 -0.61
CA LYS A 621 -33.02 -29.24 -1.40
C LYS A 621 -33.05 -28.42 -2.69
N LEU A 622 -32.87 -27.11 -2.60
CA LEU A 622 -32.83 -26.22 -3.77
C LEU A 622 -31.68 -26.57 -4.72
N GLN A 623 -30.54 -27.03 -4.21
CA GLN A 623 -29.40 -27.48 -5.02
C GLN A 623 -29.70 -28.81 -5.71
N THR A 624 -30.48 -29.69 -5.09
CA THR A 624 -30.96 -30.93 -5.71
C THR A 624 -31.98 -30.62 -6.80
N GLU A 625 -32.96 -29.75 -6.52
CA GLU A 625 -33.93 -29.25 -7.52
C GLU A 625 -33.23 -28.54 -8.68
N ASN A 626 -32.22 -27.72 -8.40
CA ASN A 626 -31.43 -27.05 -9.43
C ASN A 626 -30.57 -28.05 -10.24
N GLY A 627 -30.11 -29.13 -9.61
CA GLY A 627 -29.48 -30.26 -10.30
C GLY A 627 -30.45 -31.02 -11.20
N GLU A 628 -31.70 -31.22 -10.77
CA GLU A 628 -32.76 -31.80 -11.59
C GLU A 628 -33.13 -30.88 -12.76
N PHE A 629 -33.23 -29.56 -12.54
CA PHE A 629 -33.45 -28.58 -13.61
C PHE A 629 -32.25 -28.50 -14.56
N ALA A 630 -31.02 -28.57 -14.06
CA ALA A 630 -29.82 -28.63 -14.90
C ALA A 630 -29.80 -29.91 -15.74
N ARG A 631 -30.19 -31.05 -15.17
CA ARG A 631 -30.34 -32.30 -15.91
C ARG A 631 -31.44 -32.21 -16.97
N GLN A 632 -32.58 -31.61 -16.65
CA GLN A 632 -33.64 -31.36 -17.64
C GLN A 632 -33.15 -30.40 -18.75
N LEU A 633 -32.35 -29.40 -18.39
CA LEU A 633 -31.73 -28.48 -19.33
C LEU A 633 -30.74 -29.24 -20.24
N GLU A 634 -29.89 -30.09 -19.69
CA GLU A 634 -28.96 -30.94 -20.45
C GLU A 634 -29.70 -31.92 -21.37
N GLU A 635 -30.80 -32.54 -20.91
CA GLU A 635 -31.65 -33.39 -21.73
C GLU A 635 -32.27 -32.57 -22.89
N LYS A 636 -32.73 -31.34 -22.63
CA LYS A 636 -33.24 -30.43 -23.66
C LYS A 636 -32.14 -29.92 -24.59
N ASP A 637 -30.95 -29.62 -24.10
CA ASP A 637 -29.79 -29.19 -24.90
C ASP A 637 -29.24 -30.34 -25.74
N SER A 638 -29.32 -31.58 -25.24
CA SER A 638 -29.01 -32.78 -26.02
C SER A 638 -30.00 -32.96 -27.17
N LEU A 639 -31.29 -32.71 -26.92
CA LEU A 639 -32.34 -32.73 -27.93
C LEU A 639 -32.16 -31.58 -28.94
N VAL A 640 -31.85 -30.37 -28.48
CA VAL A 640 -31.52 -29.23 -29.34
C VAL A 640 -30.26 -29.52 -30.16
N SER A 641 -29.25 -30.17 -29.59
CA SER A 641 -28.03 -30.58 -30.29
C SER A 641 -28.29 -31.64 -31.34
N GLN A 642 -29.17 -32.61 -31.06
CA GLN A 642 -29.62 -33.59 -32.05
C GLN A 642 -30.42 -32.92 -33.18
N LEU A 643 -31.35 -32.04 -32.84
CA LEU A 643 -32.12 -31.27 -33.82
C LEU A 643 -31.24 -30.31 -34.63
N THR A 644 -30.21 -29.73 -34.01
CA THR A 644 -29.23 -28.85 -34.68
C THR A 644 -28.34 -29.65 -35.61
N ARG A 645 -27.90 -30.86 -35.22
CA ARG A 645 -27.20 -31.79 -36.12
C ARG A 645 -28.10 -32.23 -37.28
N GLY A 646 -29.36 -32.53 -37.02
CA GLY A 646 -30.35 -32.82 -38.06
C GLY A 646 -30.56 -31.63 -39.01
N LYS A 647 -30.67 -30.41 -38.47
CA LYS A 647 -30.72 -29.17 -39.23
C LYS A 647 -29.46 -28.98 -40.07
N GLN A 648 -28.28 -29.16 -39.51
CA GLN A 648 -27.01 -29.06 -40.23
C GLN A 648 -26.91 -30.12 -41.34
N SER A 649 -27.36 -31.35 -41.10
CA SER A 649 -27.43 -32.39 -42.13
C SER A 649 -28.38 -32.01 -43.26
N ASN A 650 -29.55 -31.44 -42.94
CA ASN A 650 -30.50 -30.96 -43.95
C ASN A 650 -29.97 -29.72 -44.69
N VAL A 651 -29.27 -28.82 -44.00
CA VAL A 651 -28.59 -27.68 -44.62
C VAL A 651 -27.48 -28.16 -45.53
N GLN A 652 -26.69 -29.16 -45.13
CA GLN A 652 -25.67 -29.77 -45.98
C GLN A 652 -26.30 -30.43 -47.21
N GLN A 653 -27.42 -31.14 -47.06
CA GLN A 653 -28.16 -31.67 -48.21
C GLN A 653 -28.66 -30.56 -49.14
N ILE A 654 -29.15 -29.44 -48.59
CA ILE A 654 -29.56 -28.27 -49.38
C ILE A 654 -28.35 -27.61 -50.07
N GLU A 655 -27.21 -27.51 -49.39
CA GLU A 655 -25.96 -26.98 -49.95
C GLU A 655 -25.39 -27.90 -51.01
N ASP A 656 -25.46 -29.22 -50.84
CA ASP A 656 -25.03 -30.19 -51.84
C ASP A 656 -25.94 -30.15 -53.07
N LEU A 657 -27.27 -30.01 -52.88
CA LEU A 657 -28.22 -29.80 -53.98
C LEU A 657 -28.00 -28.44 -54.66
N LYS A 658 -27.67 -27.38 -53.90
CA LYS A 658 -27.29 -26.08 -54.47
C LYS A 658 -25.97 -26.17 -55.21
N ARG A 659 -24.99 -26.93 -54.72
CA ARG A 659 -23.69 -27.13 -55.38
C ARG A 659 -23.87 -27.92 -56.67
N GLN A 660 -24.70 -28.96 -56.68
CA GLN A 660 -25.09 -29.66 -57.90
C GLN A 660 -25.80 -28.72 -58.88
N LEU A 661 -26.71 -27.86 -58.40
CA LEU A 661 -27.36 -26.86 -59.25
C LEU A 661 -26.37 -25.81 -59.78
N GLU A 662 -25.41 -25.37 -58.97
CA GLU A 662 -24.35 -24.45 -59.39
C GLU A 662 -23.34 -25.11 -60.33
N GLU A 663 -23.03 -26.39 -60.15
CA GLU A 663 -22.20 -27.18 -61.07
C GLU A 663 -22.92 -27.36 -62.41
N GLU A 664 -24.23 -27.62 -62.41
CA GLU A 664 -25.06 -27.65 -63.62
C GLU A 664 -25.18 -26.27 -64.28
N VAL A 665 -25.33 -25.19 -63.51
CA VAL A 665 -25.32 -23.81 -64.03
C VAL A 665 -23.93 -23.43 -64.57
N LYS A 666 -22.84 -23.85 -63.91
CA LYS A 666 -21.47 -23.66 -64.39
C LYS A 666 -21.19 -24.48 -65.64
N ALA A 667 -21.66 -25.73 -65.71
CA ALA A 667 -21.56 -26.56 -66.91
C ALA A 667 -22.36 -25.94 -68.07
N LYS A 668 -23.58 -25.45 -67.80
CA LYS A 668 -24.41 -24.73 -68.77
C LYS A 668 -23.75 -23.43 -69.23
N ASN A 669 -23.20 -22.64 -68.31
CA ASN A 669 -22.50 -21.39 -68.64
C ASN A 669 -21.16 -21.66 -69.33
N ALA A 670 -20.44 -22.73 -68.99
CA ALA A 670 -19.23 -23.14 -69.68
C ALA A 670 -19.54 -23.64 -71.10
N LEU A 671 -20.65 -24.36 -71.30
CA LEU A 671 -21.15 -24.72 -72.64
C LEU A 671 -21.60 -23.48 -73.41
N ALA A 672 -22.28 -22.52 -72.77
CA ALA A 672 -22.66 -21.25 -73.40
C ALA A 672 -21.42 -20.43 -73.80
N HIS A 673 -20.42 -20.33 -72.91
CA HIS A 673 -19.15 -19.67 -73.18
C HIS A 673 -18.32 -20.43 -74.21
N ALA A 674 -18.34 -21.76 -74.26
CA ALA A 674 -17.66 -22.54 -75.29
C ALA A 674 -18.32 -22.35 -76.66
N VAL A 675 -19.66 -22.25 -76.71
CA VAL A 675 -20.39 -21.93 -77.94
C VAL A 675 -20.15 -20.48 -78.36
N GLN A 676 -20.09 -19.55 -77.41
CA GLN A 676 -19.82 -18.13 -77.69
C GLN A 676 -18.36 -17.88 -78.05
N SER A 677 -17.41 -18.59 -77.44
CA SER A 677 -15.99 -18.60 -77.80
C SER A 677 -15.79 -19.24 -79.15
N ALA A 678 -16.40 -20.39 -79.45
CA ALA A 678 -16.31 -20.98 -80.79
C ALA A 678 -16.93 -20.08 -81.88
N ARG A 679 -17.98 -19.32 -81.56
CA ARG A 679 -18.50 -18.28 -82.45
C ARG A 679 -17.54 -17.10 -82.58
N HIS A 680 -16.97 -16.63 -81.46
CA HIS A 680 -16.00 -15.54 -81.45
C HIS A 680 -14.71 -15.93 -82.18
N ASP A 681 -14.18 -17.13 -81.99
CA ASP A 681 -13.01 -17.67 -82.69
C ASP A 681 -13.30 -17.82 -84.19
N SER A 682 -14.54 -18.20 -84.56
CA SER A 682 -14.96 -18.24 -85.97
C SER A 682 -15.13 -16.84 -86.58
N ASP A 683 -15.56 -15.85 -85.81
CA ASP A 683 -15.62 -14.45 -86.23
C ASP A 683 -14.21 -13.81 -86.26
N LEU A 684 -13.34 -14.15 -85.32
CA LEU A 684 -11.96 -13.68 -85.19
C LEU A 684 -11.06 -14.29 -86.28
N LEU A 685 -11.29 -15.54 -86.69
CA LEU A 685 -10.61 -16.13 -87.86
C LEU A 685 -11.06 -15.48 -89.17
N ARG A 686 -12.30 -14.95 -89.23
CA ARG A 686 -12.79 -14.17 -90.36
C ARG A 686 -12.21 -12.76 -90.36
N GLU A 687 -12.20 -12.09 -89.21
CA GLU A 687 -11.57 -10.76 -89.03
C GLU A 687 -10.05 -10.84 -89.25
N GLN A 688 -9.35 -11.86 -88.76
CA GLN A 688 -7.91 -12.04 -89.02
C GLN A 688 -7.61 -12.33 -90.49
N TYR A 689 -8.51 -13.01 -91.20
CA TYR A 689 -8.39 -13.20 -92.65
C TYR A 689 -8.62 -11.90 -93.42
N GLU A 690 -9.55 -11.04 -92.97
CA GLU A 690 -9.79 -9.71 -93.54
C GLU A 690 -8.66 -8.72 -93.18
N GLU A 691 -8.15 -8.73 -91.95
CA GLU A 691 -7.05 -7.91 -91.45
C GLU A 691 -5.70 -8.31 -92.06
N GLU A 692 -5.40 -9.59 -92.33
CA GLU A 692 -4.20 -9.97 -93.09
C GLU A 692 -4.30 -9.52 -94.57
N GLN A 693 -5.52 -9.48 -95.13
CA GLN A 693 -5.76 -8.95 -96.47
C GLN A 693 -5.58 -7.40 -96.50
N GLU A 694 -6.00 -6.68 -95.46
CA GLU A 694 -5.85 -5.22 -95.31
C GLU A 694 -4.43 -4.81 -94.87
N ALA A 695 -3.80 -5.52 -93.93
CA ALA A 695 -2.42 -5.27 -93.48
C ALA A 695 -1.41 -5.47 -94.61
N LYS A 696 -1.65 -6.44 -95.52
CA LYS A 696 -0.88 -6.57 -96.77
C LYS A 696 -1.03 -5.34 -97.68
N SER A 697 -2.22 -4.73 -97.72
CA SER A 697 -2.49 -3.52 -98.50
C SER A 697 -1.96 -2.23 -97.84
N GLU A 698 -1.89 -2.18 -96.50
CA GLU A 698 -1.38 -1.04 -95.73
C GLU A 698 0.15 -1.03 -95.58
N LEU A 699 0.81 -2.18 -95.47
CA LEU A 699 2.28 -2.28 -95.51
C LEU A 699 2.84 -1.83 -96.87
N GLN A 700 2.09 -2.01 -97.95
CA GLN A 700 2.43 -1.48 -99.28
C GLN A 700 2.20 0.05 -99.39
N ARG A 701 1.36 0.63 -98.52
CA ARG A 701 1.03 2.07 -98.48
C ARG A 701 1.94 2.86 -97.51
N GLY A 702 2.31 2.28 -96.38
CA GLY A 702 3.23 2.84 -95.38
C GLY A 702 4.67 3.00 -95.87
N MET A 703 5.15 2.11 -96.74
CA MET A 703 6.48 2.26 -97.37
C MET A 703 6.56 3.48 -98.31
N SER A 704 5.43 4.01 -98.79
CA SER A 704 5.39 5.23 -99.62
C SER A 704 5.33 6.54 -98.81
N LYS A 705 4.88 6.50 -97.55
CA LYS A 705 4.67 7.69 -96.71
C LYS A 705 5.93 8.04 -95.89
N ALA A 706 6.68 7.04 -95.44
CA ALA A 706 7.95 7.23 -94.73
C ALA A 706 9.06 7.86 -95.62
N ASN A 707 8.98 7.69 -96.95
CA ASN A 707 9.88 8.36 -97.89
C ASN A 707 9.55 9.86 -98.11
N ALA A 708 8.36 10.34 -97.71
CA ALA A 708 7.95 11.74 -97.86
C ALA A 708 8.25 12.59 -96.61
N GLU A 709 8.32 12.00 -95.42
CA GLU A 709 8.57 12.73 -94.16
C GLU A 709 10.06 13.03 -93.94
N VAL A 710 10.98 12.25 -94.54
CA VAL A 710 12.42 12.56 -94.57
C VAL A 710 12.74 13.81 -95.41
N ALA A 711 11.86 14.20 -96.33
CA ALA A 711 12.01 15.42 -97.14
C ALA A 711 11.54 16.70 -96.42
N GLN A 712 10.64 16.62 -95.43
CA GLN A 712 10.11 17.79 -94.70
C GLN A 712 11.04 18.30 -93.59
N TRP A 713 11.92 17.45 -93.05
CA TRP A 713 12.89 17.84 -92.02
C TRP A 713 14.14 18.52 -92.58
N ARG A 714 14.32 18.55 -93.92
CA ARG A 714 15.42 19.29 -94.59
C ARG A 714 15.13 20.78 -94.84
N THR A 715 13.90 21.26 -94.63
CA THR A 715 13.48 22.66 -94.89
C THR A 715 12.85 23.34 -93.67
N LYS A 716 13.32 23.03 -92.47
CA LYS A 716 12.97 23.76 -91.23
C LYS A 716 14.20 24.16 -90.38
N TYR A 717 15.42 23.98 -90.91
CA TYR A 717 16.67 24.27 -90.20
C TYR A 717 17.45 25.48 -90.76
N GLU A 718 16.95 26.13 -91.81
CA GLU A 718 17.46 27.40 -92.33
C GLU A 718 16.33 28.44 -92.16
N THR A 719 16.66 29.60 -91.58
CA THR A 719 15.78 30.72 -91.15
C THR A 719 15.01 30.53 -89.84
N ASP A 720 15.73 30.66 -88.71
CA ASP A 720 15.39 31.66 -87.68
C ASP A 720 16.48 31.67 -86.60
N ALA A 721 17.68 32.04 -87.04
CA ALA A 721 18.75 32.48 -86.16
C ALA A 721 18.85 34.01 -86.27
N ILE A 722 19.11 34.64 -85.12
CA ILE A 722 19.61 36.02 -84.98
C ILE A 722 18.52 37.10 -84.96
N GLN A 723 17.78 37.17 -83.86
CA GLN A 723 17.39 38.44 -83.20
C GLN A 723 16.67 38.12 -81.88
N LYS A 724 17.44 38.07 -80.78
CA LYS A 724 17.05 38.38 -79.39
C LYS A 724 18.12 37.91 -78.39
N THR A 725 19.36 38.30 -78.61
CA THR A 725 20.49 37.87 -77.77
C THR A 725 20.83 38.81 -76.61
N GLU A 726 20.19 39.98 -76.48
CA GLU A 726 20.50 40.93 -75.38
C GLU A 726 19.41 41.04 -74.29
N GLU A 727 18.13 40.73 -74.56
CA GLU A 727 17.11 40.57 -73.49
C GLU A 727 17.20 39.19 -72.79
N LEU A 728 17.90 38.25 -73.42
CA LEU A 728 18.05 36.87 -72.94
C LEU A 728 19.08 36.76 -71.80
N GLU A 729 20.09 37.65 -71.70
CA GLU A 729 21.11 37.57 -70.65
C GLU A 729 20.63 38.02 -69.26
N ASP A 730 19.75 39.02 -69.17
CA ASP A 730 19.13 39.44 -67.90
C ASP A 730 18.02 38.48 -67.44
N ALA A 731 17.26 37.92 -68.37
CA ALA A 731 16.34 36.81 -68.09
C ALA A 731 17.10 35.55 -67.66
N LYS A 732 18.28 35.28 -68.21
CA LYS A 732 19.16 34.15 -67.85
C LYS A 732 19.71 34.28 -66.44
N LYS A 733 20.06 35.48 -65.96
CA LYS A 733 20.44 35.69 -64.54
C LYS A 733 19.27 35.48 -63.58
N LYS A 734 18.07 36.00 -63.89
CA LYS A 734 16.86 35.76 -63.06
C LYS A 734 16.39 34.30 -63.09
N LEU A 735 16.51 33.63 -64.23
CA LEU A 735 16.22 32.20 -64.37
C LEU A 735 17.30 31.33 -63.71
N ALA A 736 18.57 31.73 -63.74
CA ALA A 736 19.64 31.05 -63.04
C ALA A 736 19.46 31.13 -61.52
N GLN A 737 19.06 32.28 -60.98
CA GLN A 737 18.72 32.40 -59.56
C GLN A 737 17.50 31.55 -59.20
N ARG A 738 16.42 31.61 -60.00
CA ARG A 738 15.23 30.76 -59.78
C ARG A 738 15.52 29.27 -59.93
N LEU A 739 16.45 28.91 -60.82
CA LEU A 739 16.90 27.53 -61.01
C LEU A 739 17.71 27.09 -59.80
N GLN A 740 18.62 27.93 -59.29
CA GLN A 740 19.38 27.66 -58.07
C GLN A 740 18.46 27.53 -56.86
N ASP A 741 17.50 28.45 -56.66
CA ASP A 741 16.54 28.37 -55.55
C ASP A 741 15.65 27.12 -55.66
N ALA A 742 15.29 26.70 -56.88
CA ALA A 742 14.52 25.48 -57.13
C ALA A 742 15.37 24.20 -56.95
N GLU A 743 16.65 24.23 -57.33
CA GLU A 743 17.63 23.16 -57.12
C GLU A 743 17.91 22.98 -55.62
N GLU A 744 18.11 24.07 -54.88
CA GLU A 744 18.26 24.05 -53.42
C GLU A 744 16.97 23.55 -52.73
N ALA A 745 15.78 23.92 -53.22
CA ALA A 745 14.52 23.38 -52.72
C ALA A 745 14.36 21.88 -53.02
N VAL A 746 14.77 21.43 -54.21
CA VAL A 746 14.75 20.02 -54.60
C VAL A 746 15.76 19.22 -53.77
N GLU A 747 16.95 19.75 -53.51
CA GLU A 747 17.94 19.13 -52.63
C GLU A 747 17.44 19.05 -51.18
N ALA A 748 16.80 20.11 -50.66
CA ALA A 748 16.19 20.11 -49.34
C ALA A 748 15.05 19.07 -49.22
N VAL A 749 14.21 18.94 -50.25
CA VAL A 749 13.16 17.92 -50.31
C VAL A 749 13.75 16.52 -50.46
N ASN A 750 14.79 16.33 -51.28
CA ASN A 750 15.49 15.05 -51.42
C ASN A 750 16.18 14.63 -50.13
N ALA A 751 16.81 15.55 -49.40
CA ALA A 751 17.38 15.28 -48.08
C ALA A 751 16.28 14.89 -47.06
N LYS A 752 15.11 15.53 -47.14
CA LYS A 752 13.94 15.17 -46.32
C LYS A 752 13.35 13.81 -46.71
N CYS A 753 13.23 13.50 -47.99
CA CYS A 753 12.80 12.19 -48.49
C CYS A 753 13.79 11.09 -48.08
N SER A 754 15.10 11.32 -48.22
CA SER A 754 16.13 10.37 -47.80
C SER A 754 16.11 10.12 -46.29
N SER A 755 15.89 11.15 -45.48
CA SER A 755 15.76 10.96 -44.03
C SER A 755 14.47 10.21 -43.66
N LEU A 756 13.34 10.48 -44.34
CA LEU A 756 12.09 9.73 -44.18
C LEU A 756 12.19 8.28 -44.66
N GLU A 757 12.94 8.00 -45.73
CA GLU A 757 13.20 6.64 -46.18
C GLU A 757 14.05 5.87 -45.17
N LYS A 758 15.07 6.51 -44.60
CA LYS A 758 15.89 5.91 -43.53
C LYS A 758 15.05 5.60 -42.27
N THR A 759 14.16 6.50 -41.86
CA THR A 759 13.27 6.24 -40.71
C THR A 759 12.24 5.17 -41.03
N LYS A 760 11.68 5.16 -42.24
CA LYS A 760 10.80 4.09 -42.72
C LYS A 760 11.50 2.74 -42.67
N HIS A 761 12.70 2.61 -43.25
CA HIS A 761 13.46 1.36 -43.23
C HIS A 761 13.78 0.89 -41.81
N ARG A 762 14.16 1.82 -40.92
CA ARG A 762 14.38 1.49 -39.51
C ARG A 762 13.11 0.96 -38.83
N LEU A 763 11.97 1.63 -39.00
CA LEU A 763 10.69 1.18 -38.43
C LEU A 763 10.24 -0.14 -39.03
N GLN A 764 10.50 -0.37 -40.32
CA GLN A 764 10.18 -1.62 -41.01
C GLN A 764 11.01 -2.78 -40.44
N ASN A 765 12.31 -2.58 -40.24
CA ASN A 765 13.18 -3.55 -39.58
C ASN A 765 12.76 -3.81 -38.13
N GLU A 766 12.42 -2.78 -37.35
CA GLU A 766 11.92 -2.96 -35.97
C GLU A 766 10.61 -3.76 -35.94
N ILE A 767 9.72 -3.57 -36.93
CA ILE A 767 8.48 -4.36 -37.08
C ILE A 767 8.80 -5.80 -37.45
N GLU A 768 9.67 -6.04 -38.44
CA GLU A 768 10.08 -7.37 -38.88
C GLU A 768 10.74 -8.16 -37.75
N ASP A 769 11.66 -7.55 -37.00
CA ASP A 769 12.30 -8.15 -35.83
C ASP A 769 11.28 -8.53 -34.75
N LEU A 770 10.33 -7.63 -34.46
CA LEU A 770 9.26 -7.90 -33.49
C LEU A 770 8.30 -8.99 -33.96
N MET A 771 7.98 -9.04 -35.25
CA MET A 771 7.14 -10.09 -35.84
C MET A 771 7.83 -11.45 -35.73
N VAL A 772 9.10 -11.54 -36.11
CA VAL A 772 9.90 -12.78 -36.01
C VAL A 772 10.01 -13.25 -34.55
N ASP A 773 10.24 -12.34 -33.61
CA ASP A 773 10.29 -12.67 -32.17
C ASP A 773 8.95 -13.21 -31.64
N VAL A 774 7.84 -12.62 -32.07
CA VAL A 774 6.48 -13.06 -31.70
C VAL A 774 6.17 -14.43 -32.31
N GLU A 775 6.45 -14.61 -33.59
CA GLU A 775 6.24 -15.87 -34.30
C GLU A 775 7.08 -17.00 -33.69
N ARG A 776 8.36 -16.74 -33.41
CA ARG A 776 9.25 -17.71 -32.75
C ARG A 776 8.76 -18.07 -31.35
N SER A 777 8.34 -17.08 -30.55
CA SER A 777 7.78 -17.34 -29.21
C SER A 777 6.45 -18.09 -29.27
N ASN A 778 5.58 -17.77 -30.24
CA ASN A 778 4.29 -18.44 -30.39
C ASN A 778 4.46 -19.86 -30.92
N ALA A 779 5.37 -20.10 -31.87
CA ALA A 779 5.68 -21.43 -32.36
C ALA A 779 6.29 -22.32 -31.26
N ALA A 780 7.20 -21.76 -30.44
CA ALA A 780 7.75 -22.47 -29.28
C ALA A 780 6.67 -22.79 -28.25
N ALA A 781 5.80 -21.82 -27.93
CA ALA A 781 4.67 -22.04 -27.02
C ALA A 781 3.69 -23.09 -27.55
N ALA A 782 3.31 -23.03 -28.84
CA ALA A 782 2.43 -24.01 -29.46
C ALA A 782 3.05 -25.41 -29.52
N SER A 783 4.36 -25.52 -29.78
CA SER A 783 5.07 -26.80 -29.73
C SER A 783 5.14 -27.36 -28.32
N LEU A 784 5.37 -26.53 -27.30
CA LEU A 784 5.40 -26.95 -25.91
C LEU A 784 4.00 -27.35 -25.44
N ASP A 785 2.97 -26.59 -25.78
CA ASP A 785 1.58 -26.91 -25.46
C ASP A 785 1.15 -28.22 -26.13
N LYS A 786 1.53 -28.46 -27.39
CA LYS A 786 1.26 -29.74 -28.06
C LYS A 786 1.98 -30.91 -27.40
N LYS A 787 3.24 -30.73 -26.96
CA LYS A 787 3.98 -31.75 -26.22
C LYS A 787 3.36 -32.01 -24.86
N GLN A 788 3.00 -30.96 -24.14
CA GLN A 788 2.36 -31.04 -22.84
C GLN A 788 1.02 -31.77 -22.94
N ARG A 789 0.14 -31.41 -23.87
CA ARG A 789 -1.12 -32.13 -24.11
C ARG A 789 -0.92 -33.61 -24.46
N ASN A 790 0.12 -33.95 -25.21
CA ASN A 790 0.44 -35.35 -25.50
C ASN A 790 0.93 -36.09 -24.24
N PHE A 791 1.79 -35.48 -23.43
CA PHE A 791 2.23 -36.06 -22.15
C PHE A 791 1.06 -36.20 -21.19
N ASP A 792 0.22 -35.18 -21.07
CA ASP A 792 -0.98 -35.18 -20.22
C ASP A 792 -1.96 -36.27 -20.68
N LYS A 793 -2.14 -36.44 -22.00
CA LYS A 793 -2.97 -37.53 -22.54
C LYS A 793 -2.40 -38.90 -22.18
N VAL A 794 -1.11 -39.13 -22.39
CA VAL A 794 -0.46 -40.40 -22.05
C VAL A 794 -0.51 -40.65 -20.54
N LEU A 795 -0.23 -39.64 -19.72
CA LEU A 795 -0.32 -39.72 -18.27
C LEU A 795 -1.76 -39.99 -17.80
N ALA A 796 -2.76 -39.34 -18.41
CA ALA A 796 -4.16 -39.58 -18.11
C ALA A 796 -4.57 -41.01 -18.49
N GLU A 797 -4.17 -41.50 -19.66
CA GLU A 797 -4.42 -42.89 -20.08
C GLU A 797 -3.77 -43.90 -19.12
N TRP A 798 -2.53 -43.66 -18.68
CA TRP A 798 -1.86 -44.53 -17.71
C TRP A 798 -2.45 -44.44 -16.31
N LYS A 799 -2.83 -43.24 -15.86
CA LYS A 799 -3.53 -43.04 -14.58
C LYS A 799 -4.88 -43.74 -14.60
N GLN A 800 -5.67 -43.56 -15.66
CA GLN A 800 -6.95 -44.23 -15.84
C GLN A 800 -6.77 -45.75 -15.82
N LYS A 801 -5.83 -46.30 -16.60
CA LYS A 801 -5.54 -47.75 -16.57
C LYS A 801 -5.12 -48.26 -15.19
N PHE A 802 -4.32 -47.47 -14.47
CA PHE A 802 -3.91 -47.81 -13.11
C PHE A 802 -5.10 -47.78 -12.15
N GLU A 803 -5.95 -46.75 -12.21
CA GLU A 803 -7.17 -46.62 -11.40
C GLU A 803 -8.19 -47.72 -11.71
N GLU A 804 -8.41 -48.05 -12.98
CA GLU A 804 -9.23 -49.19 -13.43
C GLU A 804 -8.68 -50.51 -12.87
N SER A 805 -7.38 -50.77 -13.02
CA SER A 805 -6.75 -51.98 -12.48
C SER A 805 -6.82 -52.05 -10.94
N GLN A 806 -6.66 -50.91 -10.28
CA GLN A 806 -6.73 -50.80 -8.82
C GLN A 806 -8.15 -51.04 -8.32
N THR A 807 -9.16 -50.48 -8.98
CA THR A 807 -10.58 -50.68 -8.64
C THR A 807 -11.02 -52.12 -8.90
N GLU A 808 -10.57 -52.74 -9.99
CA GLU A 808 -10.79 -54.17 -10.24
C GLU A 808 -10.16 -55.05 -9.17
N LEU A 809 -8.91 -54.76 -8.77
CA LEU A 809 -8.23 -55.49 -7.69
C LEU A 809 -8.96 -55.34 -6.36
N GLU A 810 -9.38 -54.12 -6.01
CA GLU A 810 -10.15 -53.85 -4.79
C GLU A 810 -11.51 -54.55 -4.81
N SER A 811 -12.19 -54.56 -5.96
CA SER A 811 -13.46 -55.29 -6.14
C SER A 811 -13.25 -56.79 -5.95
N SER A 812 -12.24 -57.37 -6.60
CA SER A 812 -11.90 -58.79 -6.48
C SER A 812 -11.54 -59.17 -5.04
N GLN A 813 -10.75 -58.34 -4.35
CA GLN A 813 -10.42 -58.56 -2.94
C GLN A 813 -11.66 -58.45 -2.04
N LYS A 814 -12.56 -57.52 -2.33
CA LYS A 814 -13.82 -57.36 -1.58
C LYS A 814 -14.74 -58.57 -1.78
N GLU A 815 -14.87 -59.06 -3.00
CA GLU A 815 -15.61 -60.28 -3.32
C GLU A 815 -14.99 -61.49 -2.62
N ALA A 816 -13.66 -61.66 -2.67
CA ALA A 816 -12.97 -62.75 -1.97
C ALA A 816 -13.22 -62.71 -0.46
N ARG A 817 -13.17 -61.52 0.16
CA ARG A 817 -13.53 -61.35 1.58
C ARG A 817 -15.01 -61.63 1.85
N SER A 818 -15.91 -61.22 0.95
CA SER A 818 -17.34 -61.50 1.08
C SER A 818 -17.62 -63.00 1.04
N LEU A 819 -17.09 -63.69 0.02
CA LEU A 819 -17.20 -65.15 -0.13
C LEU A 819 -16.58 -65.88 1.06
N SER A 820 -15.42 -65.42 1.55
CA SER A 820 -14.82 -65.98 2.77
C SER A 820 -15.72 -65.80 4.00
N THR A 821 -16.44 -64.67 4.10
CA THR A 821 -17.38 -64.40 5.19
C THR A 821 -18.64 -65.26 5.06
N GLU A 822 -19.17 -65.43 3.86
CA GLU A 822 -20.31 -66.31 3.58
C GLU A 822 -19.98 -67.77 3.86
N LEU A 823 -18.78 -68.22 3.47
CA LEU A 823 -18.30 -69.56 3.76
C LEU A 823 -18.17 -69.78 5.28
N PHE A 824 -17.67 -68.78 6.01
CA PHE A 824 -17.61 -68.84 7.47
C PHE A 824 -19.01 -68.91 8.10
N LYS A 825 -19.95 -68.08 7.64
CA LYS A 825 -21.35 -68.13 8.09
C LYS A 825 -22.01 -69.47 7.82
N LEU A 826 -21.77 -70.05 6.63
CA LEU A 826 -22.34 -71.34 6.25
C LEU A 826 -21.75 -72.47 7.09
N LYS A 827 -20.45 -72.42 7.41
CA LYS A 827 -19.82 -73.35 8.34
C LYS A 827 -20.43 -73.24 9.75
N ASN A 828 -20.57 -72.04 10.28
CA ASN A 828 -21.21 -71.84 11.59
C ASN A 828 -22.65 -72.37 11.59
N SER A 829 -23.44 -72.06 10.56
CA SER A 829 -24.82 -72.55 10.46
C SER A 829 -24.89 -74.08 10.35
N TYR A 830 -23.91 -74.70 9.69
CA TYR A 830 -23.78 -76.15 9.61
C TYR A 830 -23.40 -76.76 10.97
N GLU A 831 -22.45 -76.16 11.69
CA GLU A 831 -22.10 -76.55 13.06
C GLU A 831 -23.30 -76.41 14.03
N GLU A 832 -24.02 -75.28 13.99
CA GLU A 832 -25.25 -75.08 14.76
C GLU A 832 -26.31 -76.14 14.45
N SER A 833 -26.47 -76.50 13.17
CA SER A 833 -27.40 -77.56 12.75
C SER A 833 -26.98 -78.94 13.25
N LEU A 834 -25.68 -79.21 13.32
CA LEU A 834 -25.13 -80.43 13.92
C LEU A 834 -25.38 -80.47 15.43
N ASP A 835 -25.15 -79.38 16.15
CA ASP A 835 -25.43 -79.28 17.59
C ASP A 835 -26.91 -79.46 17.89
N HIS A 836 -27.80 -78.89 17.07
CA HIS A 836 -29.24 -79.12 17.17
C HIS A 836 -29.59 -80.60 16.96
N LEU A 837 -28.96 -81.27 15.99
CA LEU A 837 -29.14 -82.70 15.77
C LEU A 837 -28.65 -83.53 16.96
N GLU A 838 -27.51 -83.18 17.56
CA GLU A 838 -27.04 -83.85 18.78
C GLU A 838 -27.98 -83.64 19.97
N THR A 839 -28.49 -82.42 20.14
CA THR A 839 -29.45 -82.09 21.20
C THR A 839 -30.73 -82.92 21.05
N MET A 840 -31.31 -82.97 19.84
CA MET A 840 -32.49 -83.78 19.54
C MET A 840 -32.26 -85.28 19.78
N LYS A 841 -31.04 -85.79 19.52
CA LYS A 841 -30.69 -87.18 19.84
C LYS A 841 -30.64 -87.44 21.34
N ARG A 842 -30.10 -86.50 22.13
CA ARG A 842 -30.07 -86.62 23.60
C ARG A 842 -31.49 -86.56 24.19
N GLU A 843 -32.32 -85.62 23.74
CA GLU A 843 -33.71 -85.51 24.18
C GLU A 843 -34.51 -86.78 23.88
N ASN A 844 -34.39 -87.35 22.67
CA ASN A 844 -35.03 -88.63 22.36
C ASN A 844 -34.56 -89.77 23.27
N LYS A 845 -33.27 -89.79 23.61
CA LYS A 845 -32.73 -90.80 24.53
C LYS A 845 -33.31 -90.62 25.94
N ASN A 846 -33.36 -89.39 26.45
CA ASN A 846 -33.95 -89.09 27.75
C ASN A 846 -35.44 -89.47 27.80
N LEU A 847 -36.21 -89.11 26.77
CA LEU A 847 -37.63 -89.50 26.67
C LEU A 847 -37.81 -91.02 26.63
N GLN A 848 -36.88 -91.73 25.98
CA GLN A 848 -36.90 -93.20 25.94
C GLN A 848 -36.57 -93.82 27.31
N GLU A 849 -35.64 -93.22 28.06
CA GLU A 849 -35.35 -93.58 29.46
C GLU A 849 -36.56 -93.28 30.36
N GLU A 850 -37.19 -92.10 30.25
CA GLU A 850 -38.42 -91.76 31.00
C GLU A 850 -39.59 -92.72 30.70
N ILE A 851 -39.78 -93.11 29.43
CA ILE A 851 -40.79 -94.12 29.07
C ILE A 851 -40.48 -95.46 29.73
N SER A 852 -39.21 -95.85 29.79
CA SER A 852 -38.77 -97.08 30.48
C SER A 852 -39.08 -97.00 31.97
N ASP A 853 -38.70 -95.91 32.62
CA ASP A 853 -38.90 -95.69 34.06
C ASP A 853 -40.39 -95.64 34.42
N LEU A 854 -41.22 -94.95 33.63
CA LEU A 854 -42.68 -94.92 33.81
C LEU A 854 -43.31 -96.31 33.58
N THR A 855 -42.77 -97.10 32.65
CA THR A 855 -43.22 -98.48 32.41
C THR A 855 -42.85 -99.38 33.59
N GLU A 856 -41.68 -99.17 34.19
CA GLU A 856 -41.23 -99.88 35.39
C GLU A 856 -42.09 -99.48 36.60
N GLN A 857 -42.37 -98.18 36.79
CA GLN A 857 -43.28 -97.67 37.82
C GLN A 857 -44.72 -98.20 37.67
N LEU A 858 -45.23 -98.33 36.45
CA LEU A 858 -46.53 -98.97 36.18
C LEU A 858 -46.52 -100.48 36.49
N GLY A 859 -45.37 -101.14 36.35
CA GLY A 859 -45.17 -102.55 36.72
C GLY A 859 -45.13 -102.82 38.23
N GLU A 860 -44.85 -101.80 39.04
CA GLU A 860 -44.75 -101.92 40.50
C GLU A 860 -46.10 -101.80 41.25
N GLY A 861 -47.21 -101.50 40.56
CA GLY A 861 -48.53 -101.19 41.14
C GLY A 861 -49.35 -102.37 41.68
N GLY A 862 -48.75 -103.26 42.47
CA GLY A 862 -49.48 -104.38 43.08
C GLY A 862 -48.92 -104.84 44.43
N LYS A 863 -49.04 -104.03 45.50
CA LYS A 863 -49.07 -104.42 46.94
C LYS A 863 -49.40 -103.21 47.86
N SER A 864 -50.68 -102.93 48.09
CA SER A 864 -51.21 -101.71 48.74
C SER A 864 -50.99 -101.52 50.26
N ILE A 865 -49.96 -102.11 50.87
CA ILE A 865 -49.51 -101.77 52.24
C ILE A 865 -47.99 -101.63 52.27
N HIS A 866 -47.28 -102.46 51.53
CA HIS A 866 -45.85 -102.28 51.28
C HIS A 866 -45.58 -101.04 50.41
N GLU A 867 -46.50 -100.70 49.51
CA GLU A 867 -46.45 -99.48 48.69
C GLU A 867 -46.55 -98.20 49.52
N LEU A 868 -47.38 -98.13 50.56
CA LEU A 868 -47.47 -96.91 51.38
C LEU A 868 -46.20 -96.68 52.20
N GLU A 869 -45.55 -97.74 52.66
CA GLU A 869 -44.29 -97.67 53.39
C GLU A 869 -43.09 -97.42 52.45
N LYS A 870 -43.16 -97.92 51.22
CA LYS A 870 -42.24 -97.58 50.12
C LYS A 870 -42.39 -96.12 49.71
N ILE A 871 -43.61 -95.64 49.45
CA ILE A 871 -43.92 -94.23 49.12
C ILE A 871 -43.50 -93.31 50.25
N ARG A 872 -43.71 -93.67 51.53
CA ARG A 872 -43.22 -92.85 52.64
C ARG A 872 -41.69 -92.77 52.66
N LYS A 873 -40.99 -93.89 52.47
CA LYS A 873 -39.51 -93.88 52.34
C LYS A 873 -39.04 -93.09 51.12
N GLN A 874 -39.79 -93.16 50.02
CA GLN A 874 -39.53 -92.44 48.78
C GLN A 874 -39.73 -90.94 48.97
N LEU A 875 -40.79 -90.51 49.66
CA LEU A 875 -41.01 -89.10 50.04
C LEU A 875 -40.01 -88.59 51.08
N GLU A 876 -39.57 -89.43 52.04
CA GLU A 876 -38.48 -89.09 52.96
C GLU A 876 -37.15 -88.93 52.21
N GLN A 877 -36.93 -89.75 51.18
CA GLN A 877 -35.77 -89.66 50.29
C GLN A 877 -35.84 -88.44 49.37
N GLU A 878 -36.98 -88.16 48.73
CA GLU A 878 -37.20 -86.95 47.93
C GLU A 878 -37.04 -85.68 48.78
N LYS A 879 -37.54 -85.68 50.03
CA LYS A 879 -37.31 -84.56 50.96
C LYS A 879 -35.81 -84.40 51.27
N ALA A 880 -35.09 -85.49 51.51
CA ALA A 880 -33.65 -85.44 51.75
C ALA A 880 -32.88 -84.97 50.51
N GLU A 881 -33.29 -85.38 49.31
CA GLU A 881 -32.73 -84.94 48.03
C GLU A 881 -33.01 -83.46 47.77
N ILE A 882 -34.23 -82.97 47.99
CA ILE A 882 -34.59 -81.55 47.88
C ILE A 882 -33.83 -80.71 48.90
N GLN A 883 -33.70 -81.20 50.13
CA GLN A 883 -32.97 -80.49 51.18
C GLN A 883 -31.47 -80.44 50.86
N SER A 884 -30.89 -81.52 50.35
CA SER A 884 -29.51 -81.54 49.83
C SER A 884 -29.33 -80.57 48.65
N ALA A 885 -30.29 -80.50 47.72
CA ALA A 885 -30.24 -79.58 46.59
C ALA A 885 -30.37 -78.11 47.03
N LEU A 886 -31.17 -77.83 48.07
CA LEU A 886 -31.27 -76.49 48.67
C LEU A 886 -29.96 -76.10 49.35
N GLU A 887 -29.38 -77.00 50.15
CA GLU A 887 -28.08 -76.78 50.81
C GLU A 887 -26.95 -76.57 49.77
N GLU A 888 -26.97 -77.30 48.66
CA GLU A 888 -26.03 -77.13 47.55
C GLU A 888 -26.24 -75.79 46.80
N ALA A 889 -27.49 -75.36 46.62
CA ALA A 889 -27.83 -74.07 46.03
C ALA A 889 -27.46 -72.89 46.94
N GLU A 890 -27.69 -73.00 48.26
CA GLU A 890 -27.27 -72.01 49.26
C GLU A 890 -25.73 -71.92 49.32
N ALA A 891 -25.03 -73.07 49.35
CA ALA A 891 -23.57 -73.09 49.30
C ALA A 891 -23.02 -72.49 48.00
N SER A 892 -23.69 -72.73 46.87
CA SER A 892 -23.34 -72.11 45.58
C SER A 892 -23.57 -70.60 45.58
N LEU A 893 -24.68 -70.14 46.16
CA LEU A 893 -24.98 -68.71 46.30
C LEU A 893 -23.95 -68.02 47.20
N GLU A 894 -23.64 -68.58 48.38
CA GLU A 894 -22.61 -68.06 49.27
C GLU A 894 -21.23 -68.01 48.59
N HIS A 895 -20.92 -69.02 47.77
CA HIS A 895 -19.68 -69.04 47.01
C HIS A 895 -19.61 -67.91 45.97
N GLU A 896 -20.71 -67.65 45.24
CA GLU A 896 -20.82 -66.55 44.28
C GLU A 896 -20.83 -65.16 44.95
N GLU A 897 -21.54 -65.00 46.07
CA GLU A 897 -21.49 -63.77 46.88
C GLU A 897 -20.06 -63.51 47.38
N GLY A 898 -19.36 -64.56 47.81
CA GLY A 898 -17.94 -64.48 48.19
C GLY A 898 -17.03 -64.10 47.01
N LYS A 899 -17.30 -64.56 45.79
CA LYS A 899 -16.58 -64.11 44.58
C LYS A 899 -16.86 -62.64 44.28
N ILE A 900 -18.11 -62.20 44.34
CA ILE A 900 -18.49 -60.79 44.13
C ILE A 900 -17.81 -59.89 45.16
N LEU A 901 -17.80 -60.29 46.43
CA LEU A 901 -17.16 -59.53 47.49
C LEU A 901 -15.64 -59.41 47.26
N ARG A 902 -14.97 -60.51 46.87
CA ARG A 902 -13.55 -60.49 46.50
C ARG A 902 -13.28 -59.58 45.32
N ALA A 903 -14.08 -59.67 44.25
CA ALA A 903 -13.94 -58.82 43.07
C ALA A 903 -14.17 -57.33 43.41
N GLN A 904 -15.13 -57.02 44.28
CA GLN A 904 -15.35 -55.65 44.77
C GLN A 904 -14.18 -55.13 45.60
N LEU A 905 -13.60 -55.97 46.47
CA LEU A 905 -12.41 -55.63 47.25
C LEU A 905 -11.21 -55.38 46.35
N GLU A 906 -10.96 -56.25 45.37
CA GLU A 906 -9.91 -56.07 44.37
C GLU A 906 -10.12 -54.80 43.55
N PHE A 907 -11.35 -54.54 43.10
CA PHE A 907 -11.69 -53.31 42.37
C PHE A 907 -11.42 -52.06 43.20
N ASN A 908 -11.84 -52.05 44.47
CA ASN A 908 -11.58 -50.96 45.40
C ASN A 908 -10.08 -50.77 45.67
N GLN A 909 -9.33 -51.86 45.77
CA GLN A 909 -7.88 -51.83 45.94
C GLN A 909 -7.18 -51.26 44.70
N VAL A 910 -7.56 -51.71 43.51
CA VAL A 910 -7.05 -51.19 42.22
C VAL A 910 -7.39 -49.70 42.08
N LYS A 911 -8.62 -49.30 42.43
CA LYS A 911 -9.03 -47.88 42.43
C LYS A 911 -8.17 -47.06 43.38
N ALA A 912 -7.95 -47.51 44.61
CA ALA A 912 -7.08 -46.84 45.58
C ALA A 912 -5.62 -46.76 45.11
N ASP A 913 -5.11 -47.79 44.44
CA ASP A 913 -3.76 -47.81 43.87
C ASP A 913 -3.64 -46.86 42.67
N ILE A 914 -4.66 -46.77 41.81
CA ILE A 914 -4.73 -45.79 40.73
C ILE A 914 -4.76 -44.37 41.29
N GLU A 915 -5.57 -44.09 42.32
CA GLU A 915 -5.59 -42.79 42.99
C GLU A 915 -4.25 -42.44 43.63
N ARG A 916 -3.58 -43.41 44.27
CA ARG A 916 -2.20 -43.23 44.79
C ARG A 916 -1.21 -42.95 43.66
N LYS A 917 -1.30 -43.65 42.53
CA LYS A 917 -0.46 -43.40 41.35
C LYS A 917 -0.73 -42.03 40.72
N LEU A 918 -1.99 -41.60 40.64
CA LEU A 918 -2.37 -40.26 40.18
C LEU A 918 -1.80 -39.17 41.09
N LYS A 919 -1.92 -39.32 42.42
CA LYS A 919 -1.29 -38.41 43.40
C LYS A 919 0.23 -38.35 43.22
N LYS A 920 0.89 -39.51 43.05
CA LYS A 920 2.34 -39.57 42.77
C LYS A 920 2.70 -38.89 41.44
N LYS A 921 1.91 -39.11 40.38
CA LYS A 921 2.12 -38.53 39.05
C LYS A 921 2.01 -37.00 39.10
N ASN A 922 0.99 -36.48 39.78
CA ASN A 922 0.83 -35.05 40.06
C ASN A 922 2.01 -34.47 40.85
N HIS A 923 2.59 -35.24 41.78
CA HIS A 923 3.80 -34.86 42.49
C HIS A 923 5.05 -34.82 41.60
N THR A 924 5.23 -35.81 40.72
CA THR A 924 6.36 -35.85 39.75
C THR A 924 6.26 -34.80 38.65
N VAL A 925 5.05 -34.47 38.18
CA VAL A 925 4.84 -33.37 37.21
C VAL A 925 5.21 -32.05 37.87
N LYS A 926 4.83 -31.82 39.14
CA LYS A 926 5.31 -30.66 39.91
C LYS A 926 6.83 -30.62 40.06
N HIS A 927 7.50 -31.77 40.13
CA HIS A 927 8.96 -31.85 40.28
C HIS A 927 9.76 -31.69 38.98
N LYS A 928 9.15 -31.96 37.81
CA LYS A 928 9.79 -31.74 36.49
C LYS A 928 9.64 -30.31 35.95
N TYR A 929 8.81 -29.48 36.59
CA TYR A 929 8.59 -28.06 36.27
C TYR A 929 9.07 -27.11 37.39
N LYS A 930 9.81 -27.64 38.37
CA LYS A 930 10.85 -26.93 39.13
C LYS A 930 12.16 -27.27 38.45
#